data_AF-A0AAI9YBG2-F1
#
_entry.id   AF-A0AAI9YBG2-F1
#
_cell.length_a   1.000
_cell.length_b   1.000
_cell.length_c   1.000
_cell.angle_alpha   90.00
_cell.angle_beta   90.00
_cell.angle_gamma   90.00
#
_symmetry.space_group_name_H-M   'P 1'
#
loop_
_entity.id
_entity.type
_entity.pdbx_description
1 polymer ?
#
loop_
_entity_poly.entity_id
_entity_poly.type
_entity_poly.pdbx_seq_one_letter_code
_entity_poly.pdbx_strand_id
1 'polypeptide(L)'
;MDVHLLTYDLSRGLARQMSQGMLGFHLDAIYHTSIQLNGREYVYDGGIVDITPGTSHLGQPMERIFLGKTELPMEVIEEFLDSLRPIFTAEAYDLWRHNCNNFSDSFSQFLLGKGIPEHIIKMPDAVLSSPMGRMLMPQLNQVINSNRQNGSILGIQNNSTPPGYGSAPQPTKPQSNIRIVSSSQELDAALESARKSCAVVLFTSATCPPCRAISPIFDEVSAEAGSKAMFIKVDVAQLTTLPGKDYPRATPTFITYLHGEKENEWAGADPAALRGNVQLLLQMAWPRHPHESLKLPSFSNPNAKPVLFSKVPPLAKLLGKMGSAADESAVQATKQFIEARDKQGAAAAVLPNLGEFSGFLQKSVQTLPVEILFTIVDLFRCALVDARFSGYFAEEKGHTTVLAILRLVNSHSDCPYALRLVTLQMACNFFSTPLFPEEILRNETLRAPVIQLISSSFLDDSHNNVRVSASSLMFNLALFSNKVRREKPGDVLPDGDAVELAASVLEAIGQEESSPEALQGMLLALGNLVYCTPSDSEVSDLLRAMDAEHTILAKKKQFPDEKIIVELVWRHCPGNSAPPVFLPIGQPSKQARPPRVGMWASQRQRYHAIFEELKQTLCGLSLDHRLLPPAVYEMPALYSSASTPSLRSHDGPVRMDGGGNVRVVVRVRAFLPREIERGAECLVEMDPITQQTTLLVPNDSDPANAKAKTRKVIEEKNFTFDNSFWSHDLSDKYYAHQEDVYNSLGEEFLDHNFEGYHTCIFAYGQTGSGKSYTMMGTPDQPGLIPRTCEDLFERIESAQNETPNISYNVRVSYFEVYNEHVRDLLVPVVANQPPYYLKIRESPTEGPYVKDLTEVPVRNLNEILRYMTMGDRSRTVASTRMNDTSSRSHAVFTIMLKQIHHDMETDETTERSSRIRLVDLAGSERAKATEATGQRLREGSNINKSLTTLGRVIGALADAKAGSRKRSKDVVPYRDSILTWLLKDSLGGNSKTAMIACIAPSDYEETLSTLRYADQAKRIRTRAVVNQDQISSAERDAQIAAMADEIRALQLSVSESRRREKDTKDQEEKLEEYQNHVATMQRMMEERSLVAEGKIRSLQTENEALRLHLKLALESLKNPIPAVTIKPPEAEEVEDEAQRARSAGLEGKEENGEDAESLYDDSDDTAYDSDVMEDNASDMQEYMRSLLSDLGMFRRKIGDDKERWVGEAPSAGSKMNF
;
A
#
# COMPACT_ATOMS: atom_id res chain seq x y z
N MET A 1 -19.78 -8.87 31.49
CA MET A 1 -19.78 -7.42 31.79
C MET A 1 -21.20 -6.89 31.81
N ASP A 2 -21.50 -5.86 32.61
CA ASP A 2 -22.87 -5.40 32.84
C ASP A 2 -23.21 -4.19 31.96
N VAL A 3 -24.21 -4.33 31.10
CA VAL A 3 -24.63 -3.34 30.09
C VAL A 3 -25.76 -2.48 30.64
N HIS A 4 -25.59 -1.16 30.65
CA HIS A 4 -26.60 -0.21 31.07
C HIS A 4 -26.86 0.83 29.97
N LEU A 5 -28.12 1.19 29.76
CA LEU A 5 -28.52 2.36 29.00
C LEU A 5 -28.54 3.56 29.94
N LEU A 6 -27.87 4.65 29.57
CA LEU A 6 -28.02 5.94 30.22
C LEU A 6 -28.96 6.81 29.37
N THR A 7 -29.92 7.46 30.00
CA THR A 7 -30.87 8.37 29.33
C THR A 7 -30.70 9.79 29.84
N TYR A 8 -30.81 10.76 28.93
CA TYR A 8 -30.67 12.18 29.19
C TYR A 8 -31.84 12.94 28.54
N ASP A 9 -32.32 14.01 29.18
CA ASP A 9 -33.34 14.89 28.61
C ASP A 9 -32.69 16.16 28.02
N LEU A 10 -32.62 16.23 26.69
CA LEU A 10 -32.11 17.40 25.98
C LEU A 10 -32.98 18.65 26.21
N SER A 11 -34.23 18.49 26.64
CA SER A 11 -35.16 19.61 26.91
C SER A 11 -35.02 20.23 28.30
N ARG A 12 -34.27 19.57 29.22
CA ARG A 12 -34.11 19.99 30.63
C ARG A 12 -35.45 20.29 31.33
N GLY A 13 -36.46 19.46 31.09
CA GLY A 13 -37.82 19.54 31.64
C GLY A 13 -38.82 20.35 30.80
N LEU A 14 -38.38 21.06 29.76
CA LEU A 14 -39.27 21.90 28.93
C LEU A 14 -40.26 21.08 28.11
N ALA A 15 -39.86 19.90 27.60
CA ALA A 15 -40.77 19.05 26.83
C ALA A 15 -42.01 18.67 27.63
N ARG A 16 -41.82 18.26 28.89
CA ARG A 16 -42.87 17.87 29.81
C ARG A 16 -43.88 18.99 30.11
N GLN A 17 -43.41 20.25 30.10
CA GLN A 17 -44.25 21.42 30.32
C GLN A 17 -44.99 21.87 29.04
N MET A 18 -44.38 21.71 27.87
CA MET A 18 -44.84 22.34 26.63
C MET A 18 -45.52 21.38 25.63
N SER A 19 -45.20 20.09 25.64
CA SER A 19 -45.65 19.14 24.61
C SER A 19 -47.17 19.02 24.54
N GLN A 20 -47.86 19.05 25.68
CA GLN A 20 -49.32 18.91 25.75
C GLN A 20 -50.04 20.07 25.05
N GLY A 21 -49.44 21.27 25.06
CA GLY A 21 -49.96 22.46 24.36
C GLY A 21 -49.47 22.60 22.93
N MET A 22 -48.31 22.04 22.58
CA MET A 22 -47.70 22.19 21.25
C MET A 22 -47.93 21.00 20.31
N LEU A 23 -47.75 19.77 20.80
CA LEU A 23 -47.86 18.52 20.02
C LEU A 23 -49.22 17.83 20.22
N GLY A 24 -49.97 18.21 21.26
CA GLY A 24 -51.28 17.65 21.61
C GLY A 24 -51.22 16.40 22.53
N PHE A 25 -50.01 15.97 22.93
CA PHE A 25 -49.79 14.82 23.80
C PHE A 25 -48.63 15.07 24.77
N HIS A 26 -48.58 14.32 25.87
CA HIS A 26 -47.53 14.43 26.88
C HIS A 26 -46.26 13.70 26.44
N LEU A 27 -45.11 14.37 26.61
CA LEU A 27 -43.78 13.83 26.30
C LEU A 27 -42.88 14.15 27.51
N ASP A 28 -42.52 13.14 28.29
CA ASP A 28 -41.81 13.36 29.56
C ASP A 28 -40.38 13.92 29.39
N ALA A 29 -39.71 13.62 28.27
CA ALA A 29 -38.36 14.10 27.94
C ALA A 29 -38.09 14.07 26.41
N ILE A 30 -37.09 14.83 25.94
CA ILE A 30 -36.44 14.58 24.64
C ILE A 30 -35.22 13.69 24.89
N TYR A 31 -35.44 12.38 24.76
CA TYR A 31 -34.44 11.36 25.07
C TYR A 31 -33.23 11.39 24.12
N HIS A 32 -32.05 11.59 24.71
CA HIS A 32 -30.75 11.20 24.17
C HIS A 32 -30.22 10.01 24.98
N THR A 33 -29.58 9.03 24.34
CA THR A 33 -29.03 7.86 25.02
C THR A 33 -27.58 7.54 24.68
N SER A 34 -26.94 6.85 25.60
CA SER A 34 -25.60 6.27 25.49
C SER A 34 -25.56 4.91 26.19
N ILE A 35 -24.57 4.07 25.85
CA ILE A 35 -24.40 2.74 26.45
C ILE A 35 -23.21 2.76 27.41
N GLN A 36 -23.45 2.45 28.68
CA GLN A 36 -22.40 2.27 29.67
C GLN A 36 -21.99 0.80 29.77
N LEU A 37 -20.69 0.54 29.57
CA LEU A 37 -20.08 -0.79 29.66
C LEU A 37 -18.66 -0.69 30.24
N ASN A 38 -18.33 -1.61 31.14
CA ASN A 38 -17.00 -1.73 31.75
C ASN A 38 -16.41 -0.41 32.32
N GLY A 39 -17.27 0.44 32.88
CA GLY A 39 -16.88 1.74 33.45
C GLY A 39 -16.76 2.90 32.44
N ARG A 40 -16.84 2.66 31.13
CA ARG A 40 -16.93 3.70 30.09
C ARG A 40 -18.37 3.93 29.66
N GLU A 41 -18.65 5.10 29.09
CA GLU A 41 -19.90 5.48 28.43
C GLU A 41 -19.61 5.72 26.95
N TYR A 42 -20.30 4.99 26.06
CA TYR A 42 -20.18 5.10 24.60
C TYR A 42 -21.34 5.90 24.04
N VAL A 43 -21.03 6.99 23.34
CA VAL A 43 -22.01 7.96 22.81
C VAL A 43 -21.67 8.32 21.36
N TYR A 44 -22.69 8.73 20.60
CA TYR A 44 -22.54 9.21 19.22
C TYR A 44 -22.76 10.72 19.14
N ASP A 45 -21.68 11.48 18.92
CA ASP A 45 -21.70 12.95 18.71
C ASP A 45 -20.60 13.35 17.71
N GLY A 46 -20.98 13.52 16.44
CA GLY A 46 -20.05 13.71 15.32
C GLY A 46 -19.23 12.45 14.95
N GLY A 47 -19.22 11.45 15.83
CA GLY A 47 -18.54 10.16 15.70
C GLY A 47 -18.84 9.32 16.94
N ILE A 48 -18.35 8.09 16.98
CA ILE A 48 -18.42 7.25 18.18
C ILE A 48 -17.31 7.70 19.14
N VAL A 49 -17.71 8.14 20.34
CA VAL A 49 -16.82 8.65 21.40
C VAL A 49 -17.02 7.81 22.65
N ASP A 50 -15.93 7.41 23.30
CA ASP A 50 -15.96 6.88 24.66
C ASP A 50 -15.59 7.97 25.69
N ILE A 51 -16.42 8.11 26.72
CA ILE A 51 -16.26 9.09 27.79
C ILE A 51 -16.39 8.43 29.15
N THR A 52 -16.01 9.14 30.21
CA THR A 52 -16.31 8.70 31.58
C THR A 52 -17.78 8.99 31.89
N PRO A 53 -18.55 8.04 32.46
CA PRO A 53 -19.99 8.20 32.71
C PRO A 53 -20.38 9.51 33.39
N GLY A 54 -21.19 10.33 32.72
CA GLY A 54 -21.67 11.62 33.24
C GLY A 54 -20.64 12.75 33.26
N THR A 55 -19.56 12.66 32.46
CA THR A 55 -18.59 13.76 32.26
C THR A 55 -18.89 14.65 31.05
N SER A 56 -19.98 14.40 30.33
CA SER A 56 -20.46 15.25 29.23
C SER A 56 -21.13 16.53 29.74
N HIS A 57 -21.27 17.53 28.86
CA HIS A 57 -22.01 18.77 29.14
C HIS A 57 -23.53 18.53 29.36
N LEU A 58 -24.03 17.31 29.12
CA LEU A 58 -25.41 16.91 29.39
C LEU A 58 -25.67 16.70 30.89
N GLY A 59 -24.62 16.53 31.69
CA GLY A 59 -24.68 16.38 33.14
C GLY A 59 -24.79 14.91 33.59
N GLN A 60 -25.53 14.68 34.68
CA GLN A 60 -25.83 13.32 35.14
C GLN A 60 -27.03 12.74 34.37
N PRO A 61 -27.03 11.42 34.07
CA PRO A 61 -28.16 10.77 33.40
C PRO A 61 -29.42 10.82 34.25
N MET A 62 -30.55 11.06 33.60
CA MET A 62 -31.90 11.09 34.19
C MET A 62 -32.32 9.70 34.68
N GLU A 63 -31.99 8.66 33.92
CA GLU A 63 -32.22 7.26 34.30
C GLU A 63 -31.04 6.38 33.84
N ARG A 64 -30.75 5.34 34.65
CA ARG A 64 -29.76 4.30 34.35
C ARG A 64 -30.47 2.95 34.31
N ILE A 65 -30.85 2.52 33.12
CA ILE A 65 -31.62 1.30 32.88
C ILE A 65 -30.65 0.13 32.67
N PHE A 66 -30.74 -0.92 33.49
CA PHE A 66 -29.98 -2.14 33.27
C PHE A 66 -30.59 -2.95 32.12
N LEU A 67 -29.83 -3.16 31.04
CA LEU A 67 -30.31 -3.91 29.86
C LEU A 67 -29.99 -5.41 29.96
N GLY A 68 -28.84 -5.77 30.55
CA GLY A 68 -28.42 -7.15 30.69
C GLY A 68 -26.92 -7.32 30.96
N LYS A 69 -26.42 -8.54 30.80
CA LYS A 69 -24.99 -8.87 30.85
C LYS A 69 -24.54 -9.42 29.51
N THR A 70 -23.40 -8.94 29.02
CA THR A 70 -22.71 -9.46 27.84
C THR A 70 -21.50 -10.30 28.28
N GLU A 71 -21.17 -11.35 27.53
CA GLU A 71 -19.97 -12.18 27.78
C GLU A 71 -18.91 -12.02 26.68
N LEU A 72 -19.14 -11.11 25.71
CA LEU A 72 -18.21 -10.78 24.64
C LEU A 72 -16.88 -10.20 25.18
N PRO A 73 -15.71 -10.58 24.63
CA PRO A 73 -14.43 -9.94 24.93
C PRO A 73 -14.41 -8.47 24.52
N MET A 74 -13.64 -7.64 25.23
CA MET A 74 -13.50 -6.21 24.91
C MET A 74 -12.93 -5.98 23.50
N GLU A 75 -12.01 -6.83 23.06
CA GLU A 75 -11.42 -6.84 21.71
C GLU A 75 -12.49 -6.96 20.61
N VAL A 76 -13.44 -7.88 20.77
CA VAL A 76 -14.55 -8.11 19.82
C VAL A 76 -15.54 -6.94 19.82
N ILE A 77 -15.74 -6.32 20.99
CA ILE A 77 -16.56 -5.11 21.14
C ILE A 77 -15.88 -3.91 20.45
N GLU A 78 -14.55 -3.79 20.54
CA GLU A 78 -13.78 -2.75 19.85
C GLU A 78 -13.73 -2.96 18.33
N GLU A 79 -13.49 -4.19 17.82
CA GLU A 79 -13.60 -4.49 16.37
C GLU A 79 -15.01 -4.19 15.83
N PHE A 80 -16.08 -4.43 16.61
CA PHE A 80 -17.45 -4.07 16.20
C PHE A 80 -17.67 -2.55 16.23
N LEU A 81 -17.20 -1.83 17.25
CA LEU A 81 -17.27 -0.36 17.27
C LEU A 81 -16.50 0.26 16.10
N ASP A 82 -15.35 -0.31 15.70
CA ASP A 82 -14.64 0.05 14.47
C ASP A 82 -15.46 -0.21 13.20
N SER A 83 -16.23 -1.30 13.14
CA SER A 83 -17.17 -1.55 12.04
C SER A 83 -18.32 -0.51 11.99
N LEU A 84 -18.67 0.09 13.14
CA LEU A 84 -19.69 1.14 13.25
C LEU A 84 -19.16 2.57 13.03
N ARG A 85 -17.86 2.84 13.25
CA ARG A 85 -17.24 4.16 13.01
C ARG A 85 -17.50 4.73 11.59
N PRO A 86 -17.44 3.97 10.47
CA PRO A 86 -17.81 4.48 9.14
C PRO A 86 -19.33 4.59 8.89
N ILE A 87 -20.17 4.09 9.80
CA ILE A 87 -21.65 4.14 9.73
C ILE A 87 -22.18 5.36 10.52
N PHE A 88 -21.55 5.69 11.64
CA PHE A 88 -21.95 6.76 12.57
C PHE A 88 -20.96 7.93 12.53
N THR A 89 -21.09 8.80 11.51
CA THR A 89 -20.21 9.95 11.25
C THR A 89 -20.95 11.30 11.35
N ALA A 90 -20.21 12.40 11.55
CA ALA A 90 -20.76 13.76 11.60
C ALA A 90 -21.58 14.14 10.36
N GLU A 91 -21.22 13.61 9.19
CA GLU A 91 -21.95 13.80 7.94
C GLU A 91 -23.26 13.00 7.90
N ALA A 92 -23.26 11.79 8.45
CA ALA A 92 -24.42 10.89 8.43
C ALA A 92 -25.52 11.23 9.46
N TYR A 93 -25.18 11.95 10.55
CA TYR A 93 -26.10 12.25 11.65
C TYR A 93 -27.43 12.88 11.18
N ASP A 94 -28.56 12.31 11.62
CA ASP A 94 -29.89 12.87 11.43
C ASP A 94 -30.69 12.79 12.73
N LEU A 95 -31.29 13.92 13.14
CA LEU A 95 -32.02 14.04 14.41
C LEU A 95 -33.14 13.00 14.57
N TRP A 96 -33.76 12.57 13.48
CA TRP A 96 -35.00 11.80 13.50
C TRP A 96 -34.76 10.31 13.27
N ARG A 97 -33.71 9.95 12.50
CA ARG A 97 -33.52 8.60 11.95
C ARG A 97 -32.12 8.03 12.03
N HIS A 98 -31.10 8.84 12.34
CA HIS A 98 -29.73 8.37 12.51
C HIS A 98 -29.01 9.16 13.61
N ASN A 99 -29.50 8.99 14.83
CA ASN A 99 -29.08 9.71 16.04
C ASN A 99 -28.49 8.75 17.10
N CYS A 100 -28.20 9.29 18.28
CA CYS A 100 -27.62 8.60 19.43
C CYS A 100 -28.45 7.39 19.92
N ASN A 101 -29.78 7.44 19.71
CA ASN A 101 -30.70 6.37 20.09
C ASN A 101 -30.61 5.23 19.08
N ASN A 102 -30.46 5.52 17.78
CA ASN A 102 -30.18 4.49 16.75
C ASN A 102 -28.80 3.83 16.93
N PHE A 103 -27.80 4.59 17.36
CA PHE A 103 -26.50 4.04 17.77
C PHE A 103 -26.62 3.13 18.99
N SER A 104 -27.26 3.62 20.06
CA SER A 104 -27.44 2.86 21.31
C SER A 104 -28.23 1.58 21.10
N ASP A 105 -29.25 1.61 20.22
CA ASP A 105 -30.03 0.44 19.80
C ASP A 105 -29.19 -0.56 19.01
N SER A 106 -28.45 -0.10 18.00
CA SER A 106 -27.54 -0.96 17.22
C SER A 106 -26.47 -1.62 18.10
N PHE A 107 -25.96 -0.89 19.09
CA PHE A 107 -24.92 -1.38 19.98
C PHE A 107 -25.49 -2.28 21.10
N SER A 108 -26.68 -2.00 21.64
CA SER A 108 -27.32 -2.93 22.59
C SER A 108 -27.77 -4.22 21.91
N GLN A 109 -28.22 -4.16 20.65
CA GLN A 109 -28.53 -5.34 19.85
C GLN A 109 -27.31 -6.25 19.69
N PHE A 110 -26.13 -5.69 19.41
CA PHE A 110 -24.86 -6.44 19.36
C PHE A 110 -24.35 -6.93 20.72
N LEU A 111 -24.63 -6.22 21.83
CA LEU A 111 -24.13 -6.63 23.15
C LEU A 111 -25.00 -7.70 23.83
N LEU A 112 -26.29 -7.82 23.46
CA LEU A 112 -27.32 -8.54 24.22
C LEU A 112 -28.37 -9.27 23.36
N GLY A 113 -28.30 -9.20 22.03
CA GLY A 113 -29.38 -9.61 21.12
C GLY A 113 -30.68 -8.81 21.29
N LYS A 114 -30.63 -7.59 21.88
CA LYS A 114 -31.83 -6.80 22.25
C LYS A 114 -31.65 -5.29 22.09
N GLY A 115 -32.65 -4.65 21.50
CA GLY A 115 -32.73 -3.19 21.37
C GLY A 115 -33.05 -2.44 22.67
N ILE A 116 -33.00 -1.11 22.59
CA ILE A 116 -33.39 -0.21 23.68
C ILE A 116 -34.93 -0.04 23.76
N PRO A 117 -35.48 0.55 24.85
CA PRO A 117 -36.94 0.65 25.01
C PRO A 117 -37.64 1.37 23.85
N GLU A 118 -38.68 0.75 23.28
CA GLU A 118 -39.34 1.23 22.05
C GLU A 118 -39.83 2.69 22.11
N HIS A 119 -40.23 3.18 23.29
CA HIS A 119 -40.73 4.55 23.47
C HIS A 119 -39.64 5.61 23.21
N ILE A 120 -38.36 5.25 23.36
CA ILE A 120 -37.21 6.10 23.03
C ILE A 120 -36.97 6.09 21.51
N ILE A 121 -37.03 4.91 20.89
CA ILE A 121 -36.79 4.72 19.44
C ILE A 121 -37.90 5.38 18.61
N LYS A 122 -39.17 5.24 19.02
CA LYS A 122 -40.36 5.70 18.29
C LYS A 122 -40.75 7.15 18.62
N MET A 123 -40.03 7.83 19.52
CA MET A 123 -40.29 9.24 19.89
C MET A 123 -40.21 10.21 18.69
N PRO A 124 -39.22 10.13 17.79
CA PRO A 124 -39.17 10.98 16.59
C PRO A 124 -40.41 10.83 15.70
N ASP A 125 -40.85 9.60 15.43
CA ASP A 125 -42.06 9.34 14.63
C ASP A 125 -43.34 9.82 15.33
N ALA A 126 -43.42 9.72 16.66
CA ALA A 126 -44.53 10.28 17.43
C ALA A 126 -44.60 11.81 17.28
N VAL A 127 -43.47 12.52 17.37
CA VAL A 127 -43.40 13.98 17.15
C VAL A 127 -43.78 14.32 15.70
N LEU A 128 -43.23 13.61 14.71
CA LEU A 128 -43.52 13.79 13.28
C LEU A 128 -44.93 13.33 12.86
N SER A 129 -45.66 12.62 13.71
CA SER A 129 -47.10 12.35 13.50
C SER A 129 -47.95 13.61 13.68
N SER A 130 -47.52 14.55 14.54
CA SER A 130 -48.26 15.76 14.87
C SER A 130 -48.13 16.86 13.77
N PRO A 131 -49.17 17.68 13.54
CA PRO A 131 -49.08 18.80 12.59
C PRO A 131 -48.02 19.83 12.99
N MET A 132 -47.89 20.13 14.27
CA MET A 132 -46.93 21.10 14.80
C MET A 132 -45.49 20.60 14.68
N GLY A 133 -45.23 19.31 14.97
CA GLY A 133 -43.89 18.71 14.82
C GLY A 133 -43.37 18.77 13.39
N ARG A 134 -44.23 18.53 12.39
CA ARG A 134 -43.90 18.71 10.97
C ARG A 134 -43.57 20.16 10.60
N MET A 135 -44.23 21.13 11.25
CA MET A 135 -43.97 22.56 11.02
C MET A 135 -42.64 23.03 11.65
N LEU A 136 -42.23 22.42 12.77
CA LEU A 136 -40.97 22.73 13.47
C LEU A 136 -39.75 22.00 12.90
N MET A 137 -39.94 20.89 12.18
CA MET A 137 -38.88 20.07 11.58
C MET A 137 -37.81 20.88 10.80
N PRO A 138 -38.13 21.89 9.97
CA PRO A 138 -37.12 22.66 9.25
C PRO A 138 -36.21 23.48 10.18
N GLN A 139 -36.78 24.07 11.24
CA GLN A 139 -36.05 24.90 12.20
C GLN A 139 -35.12 24.05 13.07
N LEU A 140 -35.60 22.90 13.55
CA LEU A 140 -34.80 21.96 14.34
C LEU A 140 -33.60 21.42 13.53
N ASN A 141 -33.81 21.08 12.26
CA ASN A 141 -32.73 20.65 11.37
C ASN A 141 -31.72 21.78 11.09
N GLN A 142 -32.17 23.04 11.01
CA GLN A 142 -31.28 24.19 10.79
C GLN A 142 -30.37 24.48 12.00
N VAL A 143 -30.88 24.33 13.23
CA VAL A 143 -30.08 24.47 14.46
C VAL A 143 -28.97 23.42 14.55
N ILE A 144 -29.26 22.17 14.17
CA ILE A 144 -28.26 21.09 14.16
C ILE A 144 -27.20 21.29 13.07
N ASN A 145 -27.60 21.78 11.90
CA ASN A 145 -26.66 22.07 10.81
C ASN A 145 -25.78 23.30 11.09
N SER A 146 -26.16 24.20 12.00
CA SER A 146 -25.26 25.26 12.50
C SER A 146 -24.27 24.74 13.53
N ASN A 147 -24.68 23.87 14.47
CA ASN A 147 -23.74 23.24 15.41
C ASN A 147 -22.64 22.42 14.72
N ARG A 148 -22.98 21.70 13.63
CA ARG A 148 -22.04 20.92 12.81
C ARG A 148 -20.77 21.68 12.38
N GLN A 149 -20.83 23.00 12.21
CA GLN A 149 -19.67 23.80 11.79
C GLN A 149 -18.58 23.93 12.86
N ASN A 150 -18.90 23.63 14.13
CA ASN A 150 -17.96 23.68 15.27
C ASN A 150 -17.37 22.31 15.64
N GLY A 151 -17.43 21.31 14.76
CA GLY A 151 -16.79 19.99 14.93
C GLY A 151 -17.55 18.98 15.80
N SER A 152 -18.58 19.40 16.55
CA SER A 152 -19.41 18.53 17.39
C SER A 152 -20.86 19.03 17.41
N ILE A 153 -21.81 18.10 17.44
CA ILE A 153 -23.23 18.36 17.16
C ILE A 153 -23.97 18.74 18.44
N LEU A 154 -23.63 18.08 19.55
CA LEU A 154 -24.11 18.40 20.90
C LEU A 154 -23.11 19.26 21.68
N GLY A 155 -21.82 19.13 21.41
CA GLY A 155 -20.72 19.80 22.13
C GLY A 155 -19.93 18.87 23.05
N ILE A 156 -19.88 17.55 22.79
CA ILE A 156 -19.10 16.60 23.60
C ILE A 156 -17.61 16.68 23.25
N GLN A 157 -17.24 17.05 22.01
CA GLN A 157 -15.84 17.26 21.63
C GLN A 157 -15.32 18.61 22.12
N ASN A 158 -14.94 18.69 23.40
CA ASN A 158 -14.12 19.80 23.90
C ASN A 158 -13.31 19.41 25.17
N ASN A 159 -12.56 18.31 25.08
CA ASN A 159 -11.43 18.00 26.00
C ASN A 159 -10.55 16.84 25.48
N SER A 160 -9.89 17.06 24.34
CA SER A 160 -8.92 16.09 23.75
C SER A 160 -7.61 16.76 23.29
N THR A 161 -7.23 17.87 23.93
CA THR A 161 -5.82 18.34 23.95
C THR A 161 -5.08 17.74 25.16
N PRO A 162 -3.79 17.38 25.03
CA PRO A 162 -3.05 16.71 26.10
C PRO A 162 -2.78 17.66 27.29
N PRO A 163 -2.98 17.23 28.55
CA PRO A 163 -2.80 18.09 29.72
C PRO A 163 -1.31 18.33 30.04
N GLY A 164 -0.82 19.52 29.70
CA GLY A 164 0.51 19.99 30.10
C GLY A 164 0.59 20.34 31.59
N TYR A 165 1.37 19.57 32.35
CA TYR A 165 1.91 19.90 33.68
C TYR A 165 0.94 20.45 34.75
N GLY A 166 0.12 19.57 35.33
CA GLY A 166 -0.61 19.84 36.56
C GLY A 166 -1.12 18.58 37.27
N SER A 167 -0.25 17.95 38.09
CA SER A 167 -0.55 16.78 38.96
C SER A 167 -1.31 15.62 38.29
N ALA A 168 -0.58 14.56 37.92
CA ALA A 168 -1.12 13.41 37.18
C ALA A 168 -2.30 12.70 37.88
N PRO A 169 -3.45 12.53 37.18
CA PRO A 169 -4.49 11.57 37.57
C PRO A 169 -3.93 10.13 37.51
N GLN A 170 -4.37 9.26 38.41
CA GLN A 170 -3.97 7.85 38.37
C GLN A 170 -4.69 7.12 37.22
N PRO A 171 -3.99 6.33 36.38
CA PRO A 171 -4.64 5.51 35.37
C PRO A 171 -5.45 4.40 36.04
N THR A 172 -6.68 4.18 35.57
CA THR A 172 -7.43 2.96 35.87
C THR A 172 -6.64 1.76 35.32
N LYS A 173 -6.10 0.93 36.20
CA LYS A 173 -5.19 -0.16 35.83
C LYS A 173 -5.84 -1.09 34.79
N PRO A 174 -5.11 -1.54 33.74
CA PRO A 174 -5.47 -2.79 33.08
C PRO A 174 -5.49 -3.92 34.11
N GLN A 175 -6.29 -4.97 33.89
CA GLN A 175 -6.26 -6.14 34.76
C GLN A 175 -4.92 -6.86 34.59
N SER A 176 -4.00 -6.60 35.52
CA SER A 176 -2.67 -7.18 35.52
C SER A 176 -2.74 -8.70 35.72
N ASN A 177 -2.21 -9.48 34.77
CA ASN A 177 -2.04 -10.94 34.87
C ASN A 177 -0.97 -11.37 35.90
N ILE A 178 -0.79 -10.56 36.95
CA ILE A 178 0.27 -10.69 37.94
C ILE A 178 -0.30 -11.36 39.18
N ARG A 179 0.15 -12.58 39.44
CA ARG A 179 -0.24 -13.34 40.62
C ARG A 179 0.60 -12.87 41.81
N ILE A 180 -0.01 -12.06 42.70
CA ILE A 180 0.59 -11.74 43.99
C ILE A 180 0.49 -12.98 44.88
N VAL A 181 1.60 -13.35 45.50
CA VAL A 181 1.78 -14.60 46.24
C VAL A 181 2.38 -14.31 47.61
N SER A 182 1.77 -14.88 48.66
CA SER A 182 2.14 -14.65 50.07
C SER A 182 2.68 -15.89 50.77
N SER A 183 2.56 -17.09 50.19
CA SER A 183 3.08 -18.34 50.75
C SER A 183 3.88 -19.20 49.76
N SER A 184 4.77 -20.07 50.24
CA SER A 184 5.48 -21.02 49.38
C SER A 184 4.53 -21.98 48.65
N GLN A 185 3.41 -22.36 49.26
CA GLN A 185 2.45 -23.28 48.65
C GLN A 185 1.72 -22.62 47.48
N GLU A 186 1.37 -21.34 47.59
CA GLU A 186 0.86 -20.54 46.46
C GLU A 186 1.92 -20.36 45.36
N LEU A 187 3.20 -20.17 45.71
CA LEU A 187 4.29 -20.02 44.74
C LEU A 187 4.51 -21.32 43.96
N ASP A 188 4.63 -22.45 44.67
CA ASP A 188 4.83 -23.77 44.08
C ASP A 188 3.61 -24.15 43.20
N ALA A 189 2.38 -23.84 43.64
CA ALA A 189 1.16 -24.04 42.82
C ALA A 189 1.05 -23.08 41.62
N ALA A 190 1.61 -21.86 41.71
CA ALA A 190 1.68 -20.94 40.58
C ALA A 190 2.67 -21.42 39.53
N LEU A 191 3.87 -21.85 39.95
CA LEU A 191 4.89 -22.41 39.06
C LEU A 191 4.42 -23.71 38.39
N GLU A 192 3.76 -24.62 39.12
CA GLU A 192 3.17 -25.82 38.52
C GLU A 192 2.08 -25.47 37.49
N SER A 193 1.27 -24.42 37.72
CA SER A 193 0.31 -23.94 36.72
C SER A 193 0.96 -23.27 35.49
N ALA A 194 2.18 -22.77 35.62
CA ALA A 194 2.96 -22.20 34.52
C ALA A 194 3.86 -23.23 33.78
N ARG A 195 3.94 -24.47 34.27
CA ARG A 195 4.85 -25.54 33.80
C ARG A 195 4.74 -25.88 32.30
N LYS A 196 3.63 -25.58 31.64
CA LYS A 196 3.46 -25.73 30.18
C LYS A 196 4.00 -24.55 29.34
N SER A 197 4.48 -23.48 29.97
CA SER A 197 4.95 -22.26 29.33
C SER A 197 6.18 -21.70 30.08
N CYS A 198 6.17 -20.43 30.47
CA CYS A 198 7.22 -19.79 31.25
C CYS A 198 6.66 -18.86 32.32
N ALA A 199 7.44 -18.56 33.36
CA ALA A 199 7.07 -17.67 34.45
C ALA A 199 8.20 -16.71 34.84
N VAL A 200 7.83 -15.54 35.36
CA VAL A 200 8.74 -14.50 35.84
C VAL A 200 8.35 -14.14 37.28
N VAL A 201 9.22 -14.44 38.24
CA VAL A 201 9.00 -14.20 39.67
C VAL A 201 9.81 -12.99 40.12
N LEU A 202 9.14 -11.94 40.59
CA LEU A 202 9.75 -10.78 41.24
C LEU A 202 9.63 -10.91 42.76
N PHE A 203 10.77 -11.12 43.42
CA PHE A 203 10.94 -10.99 44.87
C PHE A 203 11.15 -9.50 45.21
N THR A 204 10.17 -8.91 45.89
CA THR A 204 10.05 -7.48 46.15
C THR A 204 9.86 -7.21 47.64
N SER A 205 10.03 -5.96 48.08
CA SER A 205 9.60 -5.52 49.41
C SER A 205 9.12 -4.08 49.40
N ALA A 206 8.02 -3.79 50.09
CA ALA A 206 7.41 -2.46 50.13
C ALA A 206 8.33 -1.36 50.70
N THR A 207 9.27 -1.72 51.57
CA THR A 207 10.23 -0.76 52.17
C THR A 207 11.37 -0.40 51.21
N CYS A 208 11.79 -1.33 50.35
CA CYS A 208 12.94 -1.20 49.46
C CYS A 208 12.69 -0.13 48.35
N PRO A 209 13.51 0.93 48.24
CA PRO A 209 13.32 1.95 47.20
C PRO A 209 13.54 1.42 45.76
N PRO A 210 14.58 0.63 45.45
CA PRO A 210 14.71 -0.04 44.16
C PRO A 210 13.50 -0.91 43.76
N CYS A 211 12.88 -1.63 44.71
CA CYS A 211 11.65 -2.39 44.44
C CYS A 211 10.49 -1.50 43.97
N ARG A 212 10.33 -0.32 44.59
CA ARG A 212 9.29 0.65 44.23
C ARG A 212 9.54 1.29 42.85
N ALA A 213 10.79 1.43 42.43
CA ALA A 213 11.14 1.92 41.09
C ALA A 213 10.83 0.90 39.98
N ILE A 214 11.13 -0.38 40.19
CA ILE A 214 10.96 -1.42 39.14
C ILE A 214 9.55 -2.03 39.08
N SER A 215 8.75 -1.94 40.16
CA SER A 215 7.41 -2.56 40.20
C SER A 215 6.43 -2.11 39.10
N PRO A 216 6.35 -0.81 38.72
CA PRO A 216 5.48 -0.36 37.63
C PRO A 216 5.93 -0.88 36.25
N ILE A 217 7.24 -1.03 36.05
CA ILE A 217 7.82 -1.52 34.79
C ILE A 217 7.60 -3.03 34.67
N PHE A 218 7.63 -3.77 35.78
CA PHE A 218 7.17 -5.15 35.81
C PHE A 218 5.66 -5.29 35.53
N ASP A 219 4.85 -4.31 35.95
CA ASP A 219 3.41 -4.30 35.62
C ASP A 219 3.18 -4.05 34.11
N GLU A 220 3.89 -3.09 33.53
CA GLU A 220 3.91 -2.78 32.09
C GLU A 220 4.37 -3.97 31.25
N VAL A 221 5.52 -4.57 31.57
CA VAL A 221 6.06 -5.75 30.86
C VAL A 221 5.14 -6.98 30.99
N SER A 222 4.38 -7.11 32.08
CA SER A 222 3.35 -8.15 32.20
C SER A 222 2.16 -7.94 31.27
N ALA A 223 1.84 -6.68 30.93
CA ALA A 223 0.80 -6.34 29.97
C ALA A 223 1.30 -6.52 28.53
N GLU A 224 2.55 -6.14 28.23
CA GLU A 224 3.21 -6.39 26.93
C GLU A 224 3.28 -7.89 26.60
N ALA A 225 3.52 -8.74 27.61
CA ALA A 225 3.58 -10.21 27.45
C ALA A 225 2.21 -10.90 27.39
N GLY A 226 1.13 -10.22 27.82
CA GLY A 226 -0.25 -10.71 27.76
C GLY A 226 -0.47 -12.05 28.48
N SER A 227 -0.72 -13.10 27.71
CA SER A 227 -0.93 -14.49 28.17
C SER A 227 0.28 -15.41 27.98
N LYS A 228 1.38 -14.92 27.39
CA LYS A 228 2.50 -15.75 26.93
C LYS A 228 3.50 -16.13 28.05
N ALA A 229 3.47 -15.43 29.18
CA ALA A 229 4.24 -15.77 30.38
C ALA A 229 3.46 -15.43 31.66
N MET A 230 3.64 -16.20 32.73
CA MET A 230 3.00 -15.93 34.03
C MET A 230 3.88 -15.02 34.90
N PHE A 231 3.37 -13.85 35.26
CA PHE A 231 4.08 -12.91 36.13
C PHE A 231 3.65 -13.11 37.58
N ILE A 232 4.62 -13.22 38.49
CA ILE A 232 4.40 -13.51 39.91
C ILE A 232 5.13 -12.46 40.74
N LYS A 233 4.45 -11.87 41.74
CA LYS A 233 5.08 -10.96 42.72
C LYS A 233 5.04 -11.60 44.11
N VAL A 234 6.20 -11.68 44.76
CA VAL A 234 6.37 -12.22 46.11
C VAL A 234 6.90 -11.13 47.02
N ASP A 235 6.16 -10.75 48.07
CA ASP A 235 6.64 -9.79 49.07
C ASP A 235 7.46 -10.51 50.15
N VAL A 236 8.77 -10.28 50.14
CA VAL A 236 9.73 -10.89 51.06
C VAL A 236 9.47 -10.46 52.51
N ALA A 237 8.76 -9.35 52.76
CA ALA A 237 8.33 -8.95 54.10
C ALA A 237 7.14 -9.78 54.64
N GLN A 238 6.43 -10.53 53.79
CA GLN A 238 5.26 -11.34 54.17
C GLN A 238 5.57 -12.83 54.26
N LEU A 239 6.73 -13.28 53.75
CA LEU A 239 7.21 -14.66 53.86
C LEU A 239 7.62 -15.00 55.30
N THR A 240 6.67 -15.49 56.12
CA THR A 240 7.00 -16.11 57.41
C THR A 240 7.93 -17.30 57.22
N THR A 241 9.05 -17.30 57.94
CA THR A 241 10.16 -18.24 57.75
C THR A 241 9.77 -19.70 57.95
N LEU A 242 9.82 -20.50 56.89
CA LEU A 242 9.89 -21.96 56.94
C LEU A 242 11.29 -22.42 56.49
N PRO A 243 11.93 -23.39 57.18
CA PRO A 243 13.29 -23.81 56.87
C PRO A 243 13.34 -24.70 55.63
N GLY A 244 14.34 -24.50 54.76
CA GLY A 244 14.73 -25.47 53.72
C GLY A 244 14.70 -25.01 52.26
N LYS A 245 14.28 -23.78 51.95
CA LYS A 245 14.49 -23.16 50.62
C LYS A 245 15.35 -21.90 50.77
N ASP A 246 16.40 -21.78 49.96
CA ASP A 246 17.22 -20.57 49.87
C ASP A 246 16.46 -19.47 49.12
N TYR A 247 15.88 -18.53 49.86
CA TYR A 247 15.29 -17.31 49.31
C TYR A 247 16.39 -16.29 48.97
N PRO A 248 16.23 -15.49 47.89
CA PRO A 248 17.24 -14.52 47.47
C PRO A 248 17.48 -13.46 48.54
N ARG A 249 18.77 -13.22 48.86
CA ARG A 249 19.19 -12.33 49.96
C ARG A 249 19.14 -10.83 49.60
N ALA A 250 18.77 -10.49 48.37
CA ALA A 250 18.66 -9.13 47.87
C ALA A 250 17.25 -8.87 47.33
N THR A 251 16.79 -7.62 47.36
CA THR A 251 15.55 -7.19 46.71
C THR A 251 15.76 -5.86 45.96
N PRO A 252 15.21 -5.68 44.75
CA PRO A 252 14.46 -6.68 43.97
C PRO A 252 15.38 -7.77 43.42
N THR A 253 14.88 -9.00 43.38
CA THR A 253 15.49 -10.13 42.66
C THR A 253 14.44 -10.75 41.75
N PHE A 254 14.84 -11.07 40.53
CA PHE A 254 14.01 -11.72 39.52
C PHE A 254 14.50 -13.15 39.31
N ILE A 255 13.58 -14.09 39.16
CA ILE A 255 13.86 -15.47 38.74
C ILE A 255 12.93 -15.82 37.58
N THR A 256 13.49 -16.29 36.47
CA THR A 256 12.73 -16.78 35.32
C THR A 256 12.71 -18.30 35.29
N TYR A 257 11.56 -18.85 34.92
CA TYR A 257 11.32 -20.29 34.80
C TYR A 257 10.85 -20.63 33.39
N LEU A 258 11.39 -21.69 32.81
CA LEU A 258 11.04 -22.23 31.50
C LEU A 258 10.61 -23.69 31.67
N HIS A 259 9.38 -24.02 31.25
CA HIS A 259 8.76 -25.35 31.40
C HIS A 259 8.79 -25.96 32.83
N GLY A 260 8.93 -25.11 33.85
CA GLY A 260 9.04 -25.49 35.27
C GLY A 260 10.47 -25.56 35.81
N GLU A 261 11.50 -25.55 34.96
CA GLU A 261 12.90 -25.45 35.38
C GLU A 261 13.33 -23.98 35.53
N LYS A 262 14.35 -23.72 36.35
CA LYS A 262 14.85 -22.37 36.65
C LYS A 262 15.91 -21.97 35.63
N GLU A 263 15.60 -20.98 34.81
CA GLU A 263 16.43 -20.53 33.68
C GLU A 263 17.48 -19.50 34.11
N ASN A 264 17.08 -18.44 34.82
CA ASN A 264 17.96 -17.32 35.17
C ASN A 264 17.54 -16.68 36.51
N GLU A 265 18.50 -16.04 37.19
CA GLU A 265 18.29 -15.23 38.40
C GLU A 265 19.20 -13.99 38.37
N TRP A 266 18.63 -12.81 38.61
CA TRP A 266 19.41 -11.57 38.76
C TRP A 266 18.78 -10.62 39.78
N ALA A 267 19.64 -9.84 40.45
CA ALA A 267 19.22 -8.85 41.44
C ALA A 267 19.53 -7.42 40.97
N GLY A 268 18.68 -6.47 41.33
CA GLY A 268 18.80 -5.05 40.96
C GLY A 268 17.58 -4.53 40.19
N ALA A 269 17.41 -3.21 40.18
CA ALA A 269 16.27 -2.52 39.60
C ALA A 269 16.58 -1.93 38.21
N ASP A 270 17.06 -2.76 37.29
CA ASP A 270 17.33 -2.35 35.91
C ASP A 270 16.14 -2.67 34.96
N PRO A 271 15.50 -1.65 34.36
CA PRO A 271 14.47 -1.83 33.34
C PRO A 271 14.96 -2.54 32.07
N ALA A 272 16.22 -2.34 31.67
CA ALA A 272 16.76 -2.87 30.43
C ALA A 272 17.00 -4.38 30.53
N ALA A 273 17.69 -4.83 31.60
CA ALA A 273 17.81 -6.25 31.91
C ALA A 273 16.45 -6.93 32.09
N LEU A 274 15.47 -6.27 32.73
CA LEU A 274 14.12 -6.85 32.88
C LEU A 274 13.44 -7.09 31.53
N ARG A 275 13.36 -6.07 30.65
CA ARG A 275 12.75 -6.23 29.32
C ARG A 275 13.52 -7.24 28.47
N GLY A 276 14.86 -7.17 28.45
CA GLY A 276 15.72 -8.09 27.69
C GLY A 276 15.56 -9.55 28.11
N ASN A 277 15.61 -9.83 29.42
CA ASN A 277 15.48 -11.20 29.93
C ASN A 277 14.07 -11.77 29.73
N VAL A 278 13.02 -10.95 29.87
CA VAL A 278 11.64 -11.38 29.59
C VAL A 278 11.44 -11.63 28.09
N GLN A 279 11.95 -10.76 27.23
CA GLN A 279 11.87 -10.94 25.77
C GLN A 279 12.62 -12.21 25.32
N LEU A 280 13.79 -12.48 25.90
CA LEU A 280 14.54 -13.71 25.66
C LEU A 280 13.78 -14.95 26.16
N LEU A 281 13.23 -14.92 27.38
CA LEU A 281 12.43 -16.01 27.93
C LEU A 281 11.20 -16.30 27.05
N LEU A 282 10.51 -15.26 26.58
CA LEU A 282 9.39 -15.39 25.65
C LEU A 282 9.82 -16.00 24.32
N GLN A 283 11.00 -15.65 23.79
CA GLN A 283 11.55 -16.24 22.57
C GLN A 283 12.01 -17.70 22.77
N MET A 284 12.41 -18.09 23.98
CA MET A 284 12.79 -19.47 24.33
C MET A 284 11.57 -20.37 24.58
N ALA A 285 10.53 -19.84 25.22
CA ALA A 285 9.25 -20.53 25.43
C ALA A 285 8.39 -20.60 24.15
N TRP A 286 8.51 -19.59 23.28
CA TRP A 286 7.75 -19.45 22.03
C TRP A 286 8.70 -19.10 20.87
N PRO A 287 9.53 -20.05 20.41
CA PRO A 287 10.36 -19.84 19.24
C PRO A 287 9.49 -19.53 18.01
N ARG A 288 9.90 -18.53 17.21
CA ARG A 288 9.20 -18.15 15.97
C ARG A 288 9.07 -19.34 15.04
N HIS A 289 7.89 -19.51 14.44
CA HIS A 289 7.66 -20.65 13.57
C HIS A 289 8.59 -20.57 12.34
N PRO A 290 9.19 -21.68 11.86
CA PRO A 290 10.16 -21.63 10.75
C PRO A 290 9.66 -20.89 9.51
N HIS A 291 8.34 -20.94 9.24
CA HIS A 291 7.71 -20.27 8.09
C HIS A 291 7.76 -18.73 8.20
N GLU A 292 7.80 -18.16 9.41
CA GLU A 292 7.93 -16.71 9.64
C GLU A 292 9.30 -16.15 9.25
N SER A 293 10.32 -17.01 9.15
CA SER A 293 11.64 -16.62 8.63
C SER A 293 11.66 -16.44 7.10
N LEU A 294 10.59 -16.84 6.41
CA LEU A 294 10.54 -16.98 4.96
C LEU A 294 9.79 -15.83 4.29
N LYS A 295 10.30 -15.37 3.15
CA LYS A 295 9.72 -14.29 2.36
C LYS A 295 8.58 -14.81 1.47
N LEU A 296 7.47 -15.18 2.10
CA LEU A 296 6.25 -15.71 1.47
C LEU A 296 5.15 -14.62 1.45
N PRO A 297 5.17 -13.68 0.48
CA PRO A 297 4.30 -12.50 0.52
C PRO A 297 2.80 -12.82 0.46
N SER A 298 2.41 -13.94 -0.14
CA SER A 298 1.02 -14.38 -0.23
C SER A 298 0.43 -14.82 1.12
N PHE A 299 1.28 -15.23 2.07
CA PHE A 299 0.89 -15.87 3.33
C PHE A 299 1.36 -15.11 4.58
N SER A 300 2.44 -14.35 4.51
CA SER A 300 2.98 -13.62 5.67
C SER A 300 2.15 -12.39 6.06
N ASN A 301 1.40 -11.80 5.12
CA ASN A 301 0.66 -10.54 5.28
C ASN A 301 -0.41 -10.59 6.42
N PRO A 302 -0.25 -9.85 7.53
CA PRO A 302 -1.24 -9.83 8.61
C PRO A 302 -2.50 -9.02 8.28
N ASN A 303 -2.47 -8.19 7.23
CA ASN A 303 -3.57 -7.30 6.82
C ASN A 303 -4.41 -7.88 5.65
N ALA A 304 -4.34 -9.19 5.43
CA ALA A 304 -5.21 -9.88 4.48
C ALA A 304 -6.68 -9.81 4.93
N LYS A 305 -7.62 -9.71 3.97
CA LYS A 305 -9.05 -9.55 4.23
C LYS A 305 -9.86 -10.71 3.66
N PRO A 306 -10.99 -11.09 4.29
CA PRO A 306 -11.87 -12.12 3.75
C PRO A 306 -12.53 -11.68 2.43
N VAL A 307 -12.82 -12.66 1.58
CA VAL A 307 -13.56 -12.52 0.32
C VAL A 307 -15.06 -12.42 0.62
N LEU A 308 -15.68 -11.32 0.22
CA LEU A 308 -17.12 -11.06 0.40
C LEU A 308 -17.82 -10.91 -0.96
N PHE A 309 -18.93 -11.62 -1.15
CA PHE A 309 -19.78 -11.52 -2.32
C PHE A 309 -20.80 -10.40 -2.14
N SER A 310 -20.33 -9.16 -2.31
CA SER A 310 -21.10 -7.92 -2.11
C SER A 310 -22.09 -7.57 -3.23
N LYS A 311 -21.94 -8.16 -4.42
CA LYS A 311 -22.70 -7.81 -5.63
C LYS A 311 -24.20 -8.04 -5.47
N VAL A 312 -24.99 -6.98 -5.60
CA VAL A 312 -26.46 -7.02 -5.54
C VAL A 312 -27.03 -7.36 -6.95
N PRO A 313 -27.92 -8.35 -7.08
CA PRO A 313 -28.61 -8.65 -8.34
C PRO A 313 -29.76 -7.66 -8.58
N PRO A 314 -30.34 -7.56 -9.79
CA PRO A 314 -31.52 -6.73 -10.03
C PRO A 314 -32.73 -7.20 -9.20
N LEU A 315 -32.94 -6.61 -8.01
CA LEU A 315 -33.88 -7.10 -6.99
C LEU A 315 -35.31 -7.28 -7.51
N ALA A 316 -35.79 -6.42 -8.42
CA ALA A 316 -37.09 -6.58 -9.07
C ALA A 316 -37.22 -7.91 -9.87
N LYS A 317 -36.13 -8.42 -10.46
CA LYS A 317 -36.09 -9.74 -11.12
C LYS A 317 -35.94 -10.90 -10.13
N LEU A 318 -35.35 -10.65 -8.96
CA LEU A 318 -35.21 -11.63 -7.89
C LEU A 318 -36.57 -11.88 -7.21
N LEU A 319 -37.24 -10.81 -6.79
CA LEU A 319 -38.60 -10.81 -6.24
C LEU A 319 -39.60 -11.40 -7.25
N GLY A 320 -39.50 -11.03 -8.53
CA GLY A 320 -40.33 -11.61 -9.60
C GLY A 320 -40.19 -13.13 -9.78
N LYS A 321 -39.16 -13.77 -9.22
CA LYS A 321 -39.01 -15.24 -9.16
C LYS A 321 -39.47 -15.87 -7.84
N MET A 322 -39.65 -15.08 -6.76
CA MET A 322 -40.20 -15.56 -5.48
C MET A 322 -41.71 -15.80 -5.53
N GLY A 323 -42.41 -15.24 -6.52
CA GLY A 323 -43.88 -15.28 -6.58
C GLY A 323 -44.50 -14.54 -5.38
N SER A 324 -45.56 -15.09 -4.80
CA SER A 324 -46.26 -14.51 -3.65
C SER A 324 -45.39 -14.41 -2.37
N ALA A 325 -44.28 -15.14 -2.28
CA ALA A 325 -43.32 -14.96 -1.18
C ALA A 325 -42.59 -13.60 -1.23
N ALA A 326 -42.66 -12.87 -2.36
CA ALA A 326 -42.14 -11.51 -2.47
C ALA A 326 -42.94 -10.48 -1.65
N ASP A 327 -44.22 -10.73 -1.39
CA ASP A 327 -45.16 -9.74 -0.83
C ASP A 327 -45.17 -9.72 0.72
N GLU A 328 -44.48 -10.66 1.37
CA GLU A 328 -44.32 -10.73 2.83
C GLU A 328 -43.55 -9.52 3.39
N SER A 329 -43.95 -9.01 4.56
CA SER A 329 -43.43 -7.77 5.18
C SER A 329 -41.89 -7.78 5.31
N ALA A 330 -41.36 -8.88 5.84
CA ALA A 330 -39.93 -9.06 6.09
C ALA A 330 -39.09 -9.03 4.80
N VAL A 331 -39.65 -9.50 3.68
CA VAL A 331 -38.98 -9.50 2.38
C VAL A 331 -38.93 -8.09 1.79
N GLN A 332 -40.03 -7.34 1.83
CA GLN A 332 -40.04 -5.94 1.37
C GLN A 332 -39.20 -5.03 2.27
N ALA A 333 -39.15 -5.25 3.59
CA ALA A 333 -38.29 -4.52 4.50
C ALA A 333 -36.79 -4.80 4.22
N THR A 334 -36.40 -6.07 4.06
CA THR A 334 -35.02 -6.47 3.75
C THR A 334 -34.56 -5.96 2.37
N LYS A 335 -35.45 -5.96 1.38
CA LYS A 335 -35.23 -5.30 0.09
C LYS A 335 -35.00 -3.79 0.24
N GLN A 336 -35.82 -3.08 1.02
CA GLN A 336 -35.64 -1.64 1.26
C GLN A 336 -34.30 -1.34 1.94
N PHE A 337 -33.90 -2.14 2.92
CA PHE A 337 -32.57 -2.06 3.55
C PHE A 337 -31.42 -2.22 2.54
N ILE A 338 -31.48 -3.24 1.67
CA ILE A 338 -30.46 -3.46 0.63
C ILE A 338 -30.45 -2.31 -0.39
N GLU A 339 -31.62 -1.83 -0.84
CA GLU A 339 -31.71 -0.70 -1.78
C GLU A 339 -31.22 0.63 -1.16
N ALA A 340 -31.45 0.86 0.14
CA ALA A 340 -30.90 2.02 0.85
C ALA A 340 -29.38 1.93 0.93
N ARG A 341 -28.84 0.77 1.37
CA ARG A 341 -27.40 0.54 1.49
C ARG A 341 -26.66 0.70 0.16
N ASP A 342 -27.22 0.17 -0.93
CA ASP A 342 -26.62 0.21 -2.28
C ASP A 342 -26.61 1.63 -2.88
N LYS A 343 -27.61 2.47 -2.56
CA LYS A 343 -27.77 3.83 -3.11
C LYS A 343 -27.21 4.95 -2.22
N GLN A 344 -27.17 4.75 -0.91
CA GLN A 344 -26.93 5.78 0.11
C GLN A 344 -25.86 5.36 1.15
N GLY A 345 -25.30 4.15 1.04
CA GLY A 345 -24.30 3.62 1.97
C GLY A 345 -24.91 2.98 3.23
N ALA A 346 -24.09 2.23 3.98
CA ALA A 346 -24.53 1.53 5.19
C ALA A 346 -25.04 2.47 6.30
N ALA A 347 -24.49 3.68 6.37
CA ALA A 347 -24.93 4.75 7.28
C ALA A 347 -26.43 5.06 7.17
N ALA A 348 -26.96 5.19 5.95
CA ALA A 348 -28.37 5.51 5.71
C ALA A 348 -29.31 4.28 5.73
N ALA A 349 -28.76 3.07 5.88
CA ALA A 349 -29.51 1.83 5.82
C ALA A 349 -30.01 1.43 7.23
N VAL A 350 -31.31 1.63 7.47
CA VAL A 350 -32.02 1.20 8.69
C VAL A 350 -32.28 -0.31 8.63
N LEU A 351 -31.95 -1.03 9.69
CA LEU A 351 -32.16 -2.48 9.78
C LEU A 351 -33.67 -2.84 9.74
N PRO A 352 -34.07 -3.90 9.02
CA PRO A 352 -35.42 -4.44 9.07
C PRO A 352 -35.64 -5.26 10.36
N ASN A 353 -36.87 -5.71 10.64
CA ASN A 353 -37.11 -6.63 11.76
C ASN A 353 -36.46 -8.01 11.48
N LEU A 354 -35.28 -8.22 12.06
CA LEU A 354 -34.47 -9.43 11.87
C LEU A 354 -35.13 -10.68 12.46
N GLY A 355 -35.99 -10.54 13.48
CA GLY A 355 -36.78 -11.63 14.05
C GLY A 355 -37.91 -12.11 13.11
N GLU A 356 -38.63 -11.18 12.47
CA GLU A 356 -39.59 -11.50 11.41
C GLU A 356 -38.89 -12.17 10.21
N PHE A 357 -37.72 -11.67 9.81
CA PHE A 357 -36.96 -12.23 8.68
C PHE A 357 -36.38 -13.62 8.98
N SER A 358 -35.86 -13.85 10.19
CA SER A 358 -35.47 -15.17 10.71
C SER A 358 -36.63 -16.17 10.61
N GLY A 359 -37.80 -15.82 11.17
CA GLY A 359 -38.99 -16.67 11.12
C GLY A 359 -39.48 -16.94 9.69
N PHE A 360 -39.41 -15.95 8.81
CA PHE A 360 -39.72 -16.10 7.39
C PHE A 360 -38.76 -17.05 6.68
N LEU A 361 -37.44 -16.96 6.93
CA LEU A 361 -36.43 -17.85 6.35
C LEU A 361 -36.65 -19.31 6.78
N GLN A 362 -36.83 -19.55 8.08
CA GLN A 362 -37.06 -20.89 8.63
C GLN A 362 -38.34 -21.54 8.08
N LYS A 363 -39.43 -20.77 7.96
CA LYS A 363 -40.68 -21.18 7.28
C LYS A 363 -40.44 -21.49 5.81
N SER A 364 -39.77 -20.58 5.09
CA SER A 364 -39.53 -20.68 3.64
C SER A 364 -38.82 -21.96 3.25
N VAL A 365 -37.74 -22.32 3.98
CA VAL A 365 -36.96 -23.55 3.78
C VAL A 365 -37.82 -24.82 3.84
N GLN A 366 -38.94 -24.81 4.57
CA GLN A 366 -39.85 -25.95 4.70
C GLN A 366 -41.03 -25.91 3.71
N THR A 367 -41.43 -24.73 3.22
CA THR A 367 -42.69 -24.56 2.47
C THR A 367 -42.53 -24.24 0.98
N LEU A 368 -41.35 -23.83 0.52
CA LEU A 368 -41.15 -23.36 -0.87
C LEU A 368 -40.35 -24.37 -1.72
N PRO A 369 -40.65 -24.49 -3.03
CA PRO A 369 -39.88 -25.34 -3.95
C PRO A 369 -38.40 -24.98 -4.02
N VAL A 370 -37.54 -25.98 -4.11
CA VAL A 370 -36.07 -25.85 -4.07
C VAL A 370 -35.55 -25.00 -5.24
N GLU A 371 -36.25 -25.03 -6.37
CA GLU A 371 -35.97 -24.26 -7.59
C GLU A 371 -36.15 -22.74 -7.41
N ILE A 372 -36.92 -22.30 -6.41
CA ILE A 372 -37.08 -20.87 -6.10
C ILE A 372 -36.36 -20.45 -4.81
N LEU A 373 -36.02 -21.38 -3.90
CA LEU A 373 -35.36 -21.07 -2.63
C LEU A 373 -34.05 -20.29 -2.80
N PHE A 374 -33.30 -20.51 -3.88
CA PHE A 374 -32.08 -19.75 -4.16
C PHE A 374 -32.31 -18.23 -4.16
N THR A 375 -33.50 -17.76 -4.55
CA THR A 375 -33.83 -16.32 -4.60
C THR A 375 -33.85 -15.68 -3.22
N ILE A 376 -34.28 -16.43 -2.21
CA ILE A 376 -34.39 -15.98 -0.82
C ILE A 376 -33.03 -16.06 -0.14
N VAL A 377 -32.25 -17.11 -0.42
CA VAL A 377 -30.85 -17.19 0.00
C VAL A 377 -30.00 -16.09 -0.65
N ASP A 378 -30.31 -15.67 -1.89
CA ASP A 378 -29.61 -14.57 -2.59
C ASP A 378 -29.95 -13.20 -1.98
N LEU A 379 -31.20 -13.00 -1.54
CA LEU A 379 -31.59 -11.82 -0.76
C LEU A 379 -30.88 -11.79 0.60
N PHE A 380 -30.80 -12.93 1.30
CA PHE A 380 -30.11 -13.07 2.59
C PHE A 380 -28.59 -12.84 2.44
N ARG A 381 -27.94 -13.46 1.45
CA ARG A 381 -26.56 -13.18 1.02
C ARG A 381 -26.34 -11.69 0.82
N CYS A 382 -27.22 -11.01 0.08
CA CYS A 382 -27.11 -9.58 -0.15
C CYS A 382 -27.21 -8.77 1.15
N ALA A 383 -28.03 -9.17 2.11
CA ALA A 383 -28.15 -8.49 3.39
C ALA A 383 -26.91 -8.68 4.30
N LEU A 384 -26.39 -9.91 4.40
CA LEU A 384 -25.22 -10.31 5.21
C LEU A 384 -23.90 -9.54 4.92
N VAL A 385 -23.83 -8.79 3.82
CA VAL A 385 -22.71 -7.88 3.52
C VAL A 385 -22.57 -6.76 4.58
N ASP A 386 -23.65 -6.42 5.30
CA ASP A 386 -23.62 -5.46 6.40
C ASP A 386 -23.30 -6.16 7.73
N ALA A 387 -22.25 -5.71 8.43
CA ALA A 387 -21.76 -6.33 9.65
C ALA A 387 -22.81 -6.38 10.78
N ARG A 388 -23.74 -5.40 10.83
CA ARG A 388 -24.83 -5.38 11.83
C ARG A 388 -25.86 -6.48 11.54
N PHE A 389 -26.22 -6.64 10.27
CA PHE A 389 -27.15 -7.66 9.81
C PHE A 389 -26.55 -9.06 10.01
N SER A 390 -25.26 -9.22 9.70
CA SER A 390 -24.52 -10.47 9.89
C SER A 390 -24.33 -10.83 11.37
N GLY A 391 -24.01 -9.86 12.22
CA GLY A 391 -23.84 -10.04 13.66
C GLY A 391 -25.06 -10.62 14.37
N TYR A 392 -26.28 -10.16 14.04
CA TYR A 392 -27.51 -10.72 14.58
C TYR A 392 -27.67 -12.24 14.31
N PHE A 393 -27.25 -12.71 13.13
CA PHE A 393 -27.33 -14.13 12.79
C PHE A 393 -26.13 -14.94 13.35
N ALA A 394 -25.02 -14.29 13.71
CA ALA A 394 -23.98 -14.91 14.52
C ALA A 394 -24.48 -15.16 15.96
N GLU A 395 -25.17 -14.20 16.57
CA GLU A 395 -25.74 -14.32 17.93
C GLU A 395 -27.08 -15.09 18.02
N GLU A 396 -27.65 -15.50 16.88
CA GLU A 396 -28.90 -16.27 16.86
C GLU A 396 -28.72 -17.58 17.63
N LYS A 397 -29.52 -17.80 18.69
CA LYS A 397 -29.32 -18.92 19.61
C LYS A 397 -29.49 -20.27 18.93
N GLY A 398 -28.36 -20.97 18.73
CA GLY A 398 -28.30 -22.24 18.00
C GLY A 398 -28.41 -22.09 16.48
N HIS A 399 -28.22 -20.87 15.95
CA HIS A 399 -28.14 -20.50 14.53
C HIS A 399 -29.23 -21.14 13.65
N THR A 400 -30.46 -21.23 14.19
CA THR A 400 -31.55 -22.05 13.64
C THR A 400 -31.93 -21.68 12.21
N THR A 401 -31.81 -20.42 11.83
CA THR A 401 -32.03 -19.93 10.46
C THR A 401 -30.94 -20.39 9.51
N VAL A 402 -29.68 -20.26 9.91
CA VAL A 402 -28.52 -20.58 9.06
C VAL A 402 -28.35 -22.09 8.93
N LEU A 403 -28.53 -22.85 10.01
CA LEU A 403 -28.51 -24.31 9.98
C LEU A 403 -29.63 -24.90 9.12
N ALA A 404 -30.81 -24.26 9.06
CA ALA A 404 -31.89 -24.72 8.18
C ALA A 404 -31.47 -24.67 6.70
N ILE A 405 -30.82 -23.57 6.28
CA ILE A 405 -30.33 -23.41 4.90
C ILE A 405 -29.18 -24.38 4.60
N LEU A 406 -28.16 -24.44 5.47
CA LEU A 406 -26.99 -25.32 5.26
C LEU A 406 -27.39 -26.80 5.22
N ARG A 407 -28.24 -27.26 6.16
CA ARG A 407 -28.69 -28.65 6.19
C ARG A 407 -29.53 -29.02 4.97
N LEU A 408 -30.41 -28.13 4.48
CA LEU A 408 -31.15 -28.35 3.25
C LEU A 408 -30.19 -28.61 2.07
N VAL A 409 -29.24 -27.70 1.86
CA VAL A 409 -28.31 -27.72 0.71
C VAL A 409 -27.39 -28.95 0.73
N ASN A 410 -26.91 -29.33 1.92
CA ASN A 410 -26.06 -30.52 2.08
C ASN A 410 -26.86 -31.84 2.01
N SER A 411 -28.16 -31.83 2.35
CA SER A 411 -29.01 -33.04 2.29
C SER A 411 -29.46 -33.42 0.87
N HIS A 412 -29.42 -32.49 -0.08
CA HIS A 412 -29.77 -32.73 -1.47
C HIS A 412 -28.55 -33.13 -2.30
N SER A 413 -28.53 -34.37 -2.78
CA SER A 413 -27.61 -34.86 -3.83
C SER A 413 -27.63 -33.94 -5.04
N ASP A 414 -28.82 -33.79 -5.62
CA ASP A 414 -29.11 -33.04 -6.84
C ASP A 414 -29.53 -31.60 -6.52
N CYS A 415 -28.79 -30.95 -5.61
CA CYS A 415 -29.06 -29.57 -5.21
C CYS A 415 -28.94 -28.63 -6.43
N PRO A 416 -29.95 -27.81 -6.76
CA PRO A 416 -29.90 -26.92 -7.92
C PRO A 416 -28.68 -25.99 -7.87
N TYR A 417 -27.89 -25.94 -8.97
CA TYR A 417 -26.66 -25.14 -9.10
C TYR A 417 -26.78 -23.72 -8.52
N ALA A 418 -27.88 -23.01 -8.83
CA ALA A 418 -28.11 -21.65 -8.33
C ALA A 418 -28.25 -21.58 -6.80
N LEU A 419 -28.85 -22.60 -6.17
CA LEU A 419 -28.99 -22.67 -4.71
C LEU A 419 -27.64 -22.99 -4.05
N ARG A 420 -26.89 -24.00 -4.52
CA ARG A 420 -25.57 -24.35 -3.96
C ARG A 420 -24.58 -23.19 -4.12
N LEU A 421 -24.49 -22.59 -5.30
CA LEU A 421 -23.64 -21.43 -5.57
C LEU A 421 -23.95 -20.25 -4.64
N VAL A 422 -25.22 -19.86 -4.54
CA VAL A 422 -25.61 -18.72 -3.69
C VAL A 422 -25.40 -19.01 -2.20
N THR A 423 -25.53 -20.27 -1.77
CA THR A 423 -25.30 -20.68 -0.38
C THR A 423 -23.82 -20.60 0.02
N LEU A 424 -22.90 -20.98 -0.89
CA LEU A 424 -21.46 -20.73 -0.69
C LEU A 424 -21.15 -19.24 -0.54
N GLN A 425 -21.75 -18.40 -1.40
CA GLN A 425 -21.55 -16.96 -1.39
C GLN A 425 -22.20 -16.27 -0.17
N MET A 426 -23.31 -16.82 0.33
CA MET A 426 -23.94 -16.46 1.61
C MET A 426 -22.98 -16.77 2.76
N ALA A 427 -22.41 -17.97 2.79
CA ALA A 427 -21.46 -18.37 3.83
C ALA A 427 -20.14 -17.58 3.80
N CYS A 428 -19.68 -17.15 2.62
CA CYS A 428 -18.56 -16.21 2.51
C CYS A 428 -18.88 -14.87 3.19
N ASN A 429 -20.13 -14.40 3.10
CA ASN A 429 -20.58 -13.15 3.72
C ASN A 429 -20.77 -13.23 5.24
N PHE A 430 -20.66 -14.42 5.87
CA PHE A 430 -20.55 -14.52 7.32
C PHE A 430 -19.30 -13.79 7.85
N PHE A 431 -18.22 -13.77 7.07
CA PHE A 431 -16.96 -13.08 7.39
C PHE A 431 -17.03 -11.55 7.22
N SER A 432 -18.23 -10.96 7.10
CA SER A 432 -18.44 -9.50 7.18
C SER A 432 -18.39 -8.95 8.60
N THR A 433 -18.44 -9.82 9.61
CA THR A 433 -18.35 -9.53 11.05
C THR A 433 -17.35 -10.50 11.71
N PRO A 434 -16.58 -10.09 12.74
CA PRO A 434 -15.66 -10.99 13.45
C PRO A 434 -16.37 -12.06 14.31
N LEU A 435 -17.65 -11.84 14.66
CA LEU A 435 -18.43 -12.78 15.48
C LEU A 435 -18.61 -14.15 14.81
N PHE A 436 -19.01 -14.14 13.53
CA PHE A 436 -19.46 -15.34 12.83
C PHE A 436 -18.33 -16.36 12.62
N PRO A 437 -17.10 -15.96 12.22
CA PRO A 437 -15.96 -16.87 12.13
C PRO A 437 -15.56 -17.50 13.47
N GLU A 438 -15.69 -16.76 14.58
CA GLU A 438 -15.42 -17.30 15.92
C GLU A 438 -16.46 -18.36 16.32
N GLU A 439 -17.76 -18.11 16.08
CA GLU A 439 -18.80 -19.11 16.35
C GLU A 439 -18.77 -20.30 15.37
N ILE A 440 -18.36 -20.13 14.10
CA ILE A 440 -18.09 -21.25 13.19
C ILE A 440 -17.01 -22.16 13.74
N LEU A 441 -15.91 -21.62 14.30
CA LEU A 441 -14.85 -22.47 14.85
C LEU A 441 -15.25 -23.11 16.19
N ARG A 442 -15.89 -22.36 17.10
CA ARG A 442 -16.34 -22.86 18.41
C ARG A 442 -17.44 -23.92 18.31
N ASN A 443 -18.46 -23.71 17.47
CA ASN A 443 -19.68 -24.50 17.48
C ASN A 443 -19.69 -25.58 16.39
N GLU A 444 -19.34 -26.81 16.76
CA GLU A 444 -19.36 -28.00 15.88
C GLU A 444 -20.67 -28.14 15.07
N THR A 445 -21.83 -27.81 15.66
CA THR A 445 -23.14 -27.96 15.00
C THR A 445 -23.33 -27.01 13.82
N LEU A 446 -22.54 -25.94 13.76
CA LEU A 446 -22.42 -24.97 12.65
C LEU A 446 -21.18 -25.25 11.78
N ARG A 447 -20.07 -25.66 12.39
CA ARG A 447 -18.80 -25.97 11.70
C ARG A 447 -18.94 -27.10 10.70
N ALA A 448 -19.49 -28.26 11.11
CA ALA A 448 -19.57 -29.44 10.26
C ALA A 448 -20.45 -29.22 9.01
N PRO A 449 -21.64 -28.56 9.07
CA PRO A 449 -22.38 -28.19 7.86
C PRO A 449 -21.65 -27.20 6.94
N VAL A 450 -20.80 -26.30 7.46
CA VAL A 450 -19.99 -25.40 6.63
C VAL A 450 -18.85 -26.15 5.94
N ILE A 451 -18.16 -27.05 6.64
CA ILE A 451 -17.09 -27.90 6.08
C ILE A 451 -17.66 -28.83 5.01
N GLN A 452 -18.75 -29.55 5.31
CA GLN A 452 -19.44 -30.41 4.37
C GLN A 452 -19.93 -29.64 3.11
N LEU A 453 -20.34 -28.38 3.26
CA LEU A 453 -20.71 -27.53 2.12
C LEU A 453 -19.48 -27.20 1.24
N ILE A 454 -18.31 -26.98 1.84
CA ILE A 454 -17.05 -26.75 1.11
C ILE A 454 -16.61 -28.02 0.38
N SER A 455 -16.47 -29.14 1.09
CA SER A 455 -15.93 -30.40 0.54
C SER A 455 -16.82 -30.96 -0.57
N SER A 456 -18.14 -31.02 -0.36
CA SER A 456 -19.11 -31.45 -1.39
C SER A 456 -19.27 -30.47 -2.57
N SER A 457 -18.72 -29.26 -2.46
CA SER A 457 -18.68 -28.27 -3.54
C SER A 457 -17.35 -28.26 -4.30
N PHE A 458 -16.26 -28.76 -3.71
CA PHE A 458 -15.02 -29.02 -4.45
C PHE A 458 -15.18 -30.17 -5.44
N LEU A 459 -16.00 -31.18 -5.10
CA LEU A 459 -16.35 -32.32 -5.94
C LEU A 459 -17.43 -32.02 -7.01
N ASP A 460 -17.79 -30.75 -7.26
CA ASP A 460 -18.67 -30.36 -8.38
C ASP A 460 -17.86 -30.17 -9.68
N ASP A 461 -17.64 -31.28 -10.40
CA ASP A 461 -17.03 -31.31 -11.73
C ASP A 461 -17.81 -30.52 -12.80
N SER A 462 -19.08 -30.23 -12.56
CA SER A 462 -19.97 -29.63 -13.56
C SER A 462 -19.98 -28.10 -13.56
N HIS A 463 -19.51 -27.44 -12.49
CA HIS A 463 -19.56 -25.98 -12.37
C HIS A 463 -18.33 -25.34 -11.68
N ASN A 464 -17.35 -24.86 -12.47
CA ASN A 464 -16.19 -24.11 -11.97
C ASN A 464 -16.54 -22.96 -11.00
N ASN A 465 -17.67 -22.26 -11.19
CA ASN A 465 -18.12 -21.18 -10.29
C ASN A 465 -18.42 -21.66 -8.85
N VAL A 466 -18.83 -22.93 -8.69
CA VAL A 466 -19.02 -23.56 -7.38
C VAL A 466 -17.66 -23.79 -6.73
N ARG A 467 -16.68 -24.36 -7.44
CA ARG A 467 -15.29 -24.54 -6.97
C ARG A 467 -14.59 -23.21 -6.62
N VAL A 468 -14.82 -22.14 -7.38
CA VAL A 468 -14.35 -20.77 -7.07
C VAL A 468 -15.00 -20.21 -5.79
N SER A 469 -16.29 -20.49 -5.57
CA SER A 469 -17.00 -20.02 -4.37
C SER A 469 -16.64 -20.86 -3.12
N ALA A 470 -16.38 -22.15 -3.28
CA ALA A 470 -15.89 -23.06 -2.23
C ALA A 470 -14.46 -22.71 -1.79
N SER A 471 -13.55 -22.48 -2.74
CA SER A 471 -12.19 -21.99 -2.42
C SER A 471 -12.19 -20.61 -1.77
N SER A 472 -13.09 -19.70 -2.15
CA SER A 472 -13.28 -18.42 -1.45
C SER A 472 -13.72 -18.61 0.01
N LEU A 473 -14.65 -19.54 0.27
CA LEU A 473 -15.14 -19.85 1.62
C LEU A 473 -14.06 -20.52 2.47
N MET A 474 -13.36 -21.50 1.90
CA MET A 474 -12.23 -22.17 2.55
C MET A 474 -11.09 -21.19 2.85
N PHE A 475 -10.76 -20.30 1.92
CA PHE A 475 -9.76 -19.24 2.14
C PHE A 475 -10.12 -18.35 3.33
N ASN A 476 -11.38 -17.94 3.47
CA ASN A 476 -11.83 -17.14 4.61
C ASN A 476 -11.65 -17.88 5.94
N LEU A 477 -12.03 -19.16 6.01
CA LEU A 477 -11.89 -20.00 7.21
C LEU A 477 -10.41 -20.24 7.56
N ALA A 478 -9.60 -20.58 6.57
CA ALA A 478 -8.16 -20.80 6.71
C ALA A 478 -7.41 -19.52 7.10
N LEU A 479 -7.79 -18.36 6.54
CA LEU A 479 -7.24 -17.05 6.92
C LEU A 479 -7.55 -16.70 8.38
N PHE A 480 -8.76 -17.01 8.86
CA PHE A 480 -9.14 -16.76 10.25
C PHE A 480 -8.42 -17.71 11.22
N SER A 481 -8.31 -19.01 10.92
CA SER A 481 -7.44 -19.94 11.66
C SER A 481 -5.99 -19.43 11.69
N ASN A 482 -5.42 -19.06 10.54
CA ASN A 482 -4.06 -18.50 10.42
C ASN A 482 -3.86 -17.21 11.26
N LYS A 483 -4.85 -16.30 11.35
CA LYS A 483 -4.81 -15.15 12.27
C LYS A 483 -4.69 -15.63 13.72
N VAL A 484 -5.64 -16.45 14.19
CA VAL A 484 -5.68 -16.86 15.60
C VAL A 484 -4.49 -17.74 15.99
N ARG A 485 -3.99 -18.60 15.09
CA ARG A 485 -2.81 -19.47 15.27
C ARG A 485 -1.49 -18.69 15.49
N ARG A 486 -1.42 -17.40 15.10
CA ARG A 486 -0.30 -16.49 15.41
C ARG A 486 -0.47 -15.76 16.74
N GLU A 487 -1.72 -15.54 17.15
CA GLU A 487 -2.08 -14.77 18.34
C GLU A 487 -2.11 -15.64 19.61
N LYS A 488 -2.59 -16.88 19.49
CA LYS A 488 -2.89 -17.82 20.58
C LYS A 488 -2.26 -19.20 20.27
N PRO A 489 -1.77 -19.95 21.28
CA PRO A 489 -1.10 -21.23 21.06
C PRO A 489 -2.09 -22.37 20.76
N GLY A 490 -1.80 -23.15 19.71
CA GLY A 490 -2.64 -24.24 19.20
C GLY A 490 -3.46 -23.85 17.97
N ASP A 491 -3.96 -24.84 17.22
CA ASP A 491 -4.98 -24.57 16.21
C ASP A 491 -6.36 -24.47 16.86
N VAL A 492 -7.26 -23.77 16.19
CA VAL A 492 -8.66 -23.58 16.56
C VAL A 492 -9.58 -24.45 15.68
N LEU A 493 -9.09 -24.88 14.51
CA LEU A 493 -9.74 -25.88 13.67
C LEU A 493 -9.26 -27.28 14.11
N PRO A 494 -10.16 -28.23 14.46
CA PRO A 494 -9.75 -29.59 14.82
C PRO A 494 -9.05 -30.33 13.67
N ASP A 495 -8.13 -31.24 13.98
CA ASP A 495 -7.32 -31.94 12.98
C ASP A 495 -8.18 -32.67 11.92
N GLY A 496 -9.22 -33.43 12.33
CA GLY A 496 -10.12 -34.11 11.39
C GLY A 496 -10.89 -33.16 10.45
N ASP A 497 -11.31 -32.00 10.96
CA ASP A 497 -11.97 -30.94 10.18
C ASP A 497 -10.99 -30.30 9.18
N ALA A 498 -9.74 -30.09 9.60
CA ALA A 498 -8.68 -29.58 8.75
C ALA A 498 -8.21 -30.61 7.70
N VAL A 499 -8.23 -31.90 8.04
CA VAL A 499 -7.92 -33.04 7.16
C VAL A 499 -8.98 -33.20 6.06
N GLU A 500 -10.28 -33.07 6.36
CA GLU A 500 -11.33 -33.10 5.31
C GLU A 500 -11.15 -31.94 4.30
N LEU A 501 -10.89 -30.73 4.81
CA LEU A 501 -10.65 -29.55 3.96
C LEU A 501 -9.37 -29.69 3.13
N ALA A 502 -8.28 -30.19 3.72
CA ALA A 502 -7.02 -30.42 3.02
C ALA A 502 -7.12 -31.51 1.95
N ALA A 503 -7.83 -32.61 2.22
CA ALA A 503 -8.05 -33.69 1.25
C ALA A 503 -8.89 -33.19 0.06
N SER A 504 -10.05 -32.59 0.34
CA SER A 504 -11.01 -32.16 -0.69
C SER A 504 -10.46 -31.04 -1.58
N VAL A 505 -9.69 -30.08 -1.03
CA VAL A 505 -9.03 -29.06 -1.86
C VAL A 505 -7.88 -29.64 -2.68
N LEU A 506 -7.12 -30.62 -2.16
CA LEU A 506 -6.01 -31.22 -2.90
C LEU A 506 -6.51 -32.11 -4.06
N GLU A 507 -7.60 -32.84 -3.86
CA GLU A 507 -8.26 -33.60 -4.92
C GLU A 507 -8.79 -32.67 -6.03
N ALA A 508 -9.49 -31.59 -5.67
CA ALA A 508 -9.95 -30.60 -6.64
C ALA A 508 -8.81 -29.82 -7.33
N ILE A 509 -7.69 -29.56 -6.64
CA ILE A 509 -6.45 -29.08 -7.27
C ILE A 509 -5.96 -30.10 -8.29
N GLY A 510 -5.99 -31.40 -8.00
CA GLY A 510 -5.62 -32.44 -8.96
C GLY A 510 -6.51 -32.43 -10.22
N GLN A 511 -7.83 -32.30 -10.04
CA GLN A 511 -8.85 -32.36 -11.09
C GLN A 511 -8.96 -31.08 -11.95
N GLU A 512 -8.59 -29.89 -11.44
CA GLU A 512 -8.81 -28.64 -12.19
C GLU A 512 -7.83 -28.44 -13.36
N GLU A 513 -8.33 -28.48 -14.59
CA GLU A 513 -7.55 -28.29 -15.83
C GLU A 513 -7.92 -27.02 -16.61
N SER A 514 -8.92 -26.25 -16.15
CA SER A 514 -9.64 -25.29 -16.99
C SER A 514 -9.69 -23.85 -16.47
N SER A 515 -9.84 -23.63 -15.15
CA SER A 515 -9.96 -22.30 -14.55
C SER A 515 -8.72 -21.95 -13.71
N PRO A 516 -7.90 -20.97 -14.15
CA PRO A 516 -6.82 -20.47 -13.32
C PRO A 516 -7.35 -19.76 -12.06
N GLU A 517 -8.54 -19.17 -12.10
CA GLU A 517 -9.15 -18.50 -10.94
C GLU A 517 -9.53 -19.51 -9.85
N ALA A 518 -10.08 -20.68 -10.22
CA ALA A 518 -10.36 -21.77 -9.28
C ALA A 518 -9.07 -22.31 -8.67
N LEU A 519 -8.05 -22.59 -9.50
CA LEU A 519 -6.75 -23.06 -9.03
C LEU A 519 -6.08 -22.05 -8.09
N GLN A 520 -6.07 -20.76 -8.43
CA GLN A 520 -5.49 -19.70 -7.61
C GLN A 520 -6.18 -19.63 -6.23
N GLY A 521 -7.52 -19.67 -6.20
CA GLY A 521 -8.29 -19.70 -4.95
C GLY A 521 -7.97 -20.92 -4.09
N MET A 522 -7.92 -22.11 -4.70
CA MET A 522 -7.62 -23.36 -3.99
C MET A 522 -6.20 -23.39 -3.41
N LEU A 523 -5.19 -22.92 -4.17
CA LEU A 523 -3.81 -22.82 -3.70
C LEU A 523 -3.65 -21.80 -2.55
N LEU A 524 -4.38 -20.67 -2.59
CA LEU A 524 -4.38 -19.69 -1.51
C LEU A 524 -5.07 -20.21 -0.24
N ALA A 525 -6.16 -20.98 -0.40
CA ALA A 525 -6.87 -21.60 0.72
C ALA A 525 -6.02 -22.68 1.41
N LEU A 526 -5.46 -23.62 0.64
CA LEU A 526 -4.56 -24.66 1.14
C LEU A 526 -3.30 -24.06 1.80
N GLY A 527 -2.70 -23.05 1.17
CA GLY A 527 -1.52 -22.38 1.72
C GLY A 527 -1.78 -21.67 3.05
N ASN A 528 -2.94 -21.01 3.22
CA ASN A 528 -3.31 -20.41 4.50
C ASN A 528 -3.63 -21.47 5.57
N LEU A 529 -4.21 -22.61 5.18
CA LEU A 529 -4.49 -23.72 6.10
C LEU A 529 -3.19 -24.31 6.69
N VAL A 530 -2.14 -24.45 5.86
CA VAL A 530 -0.85 -25.07 6.23
C VAL A 530 0.16 -24.07 6.82
N TYR A 531 0.00 -22.76 6.61
CA TYR A 531 0.96 -21.76 7.08
C TYR A 531 1.00 -21.65 8.62
N CYS A 532 2.15 -21.94 9.21
CA CYS A 532 2.36 -22.04 10.66
C CYS A 532 1.61 -23.16 11.39
N THR A 533 1.15 -24.19 10.67
CA THR A 533 0.67 -25.45 11.27
C THR A 533 1.85 -26.25 11.85
N PRO A 534 1.71 -26.91 13.03
CA PRO A 534 2.74 -27.77 13.60
C PRO A 534 3.20 -28.88 12.65
N SER A 535 4.50 -29.21 12.66
CA SER A 535 5.11 -30.23 11.77
C SER A 535 4.63 -31.67 12.05
N ASP A 536 4.03 -31.90 13.22
CA ASP A 536 3.48 -33.15 13.74
C ASP A 536 1.94 -33.22 13.66
N SER A 537 1.31 -32.33 12.88
CA SER A 537 -0.14 -32.31 12.63
C SER A 537 -0.62 -33.40 11.67
N GLU A 538 -1.85 -33.89 11.85
CA GLU A 538 -2.47 -34.89 10.96
C GLU A 538 -2.62 -34.36 9.52
N VAL A 539 -2.83 -33.05 9.36
CA VAL A 539 -2.84 -32.36 8.06
C VAL A 539 -1.49 -32.52 7.34
N SER A 540 -0.38 -32.45 8.08
CA SER A 540 0.95 -32.64 7.51
C SER A 540 1.22 -34.09 7.13
N ASP A 541 0.70 -35.07 7.88
CA ASP A 541 0.75 -36.49 7.51
C ASP A 541 -0.09 -36.78 6.25
N LEU A 542 -1.31 -36.24 6.18
CA LEU A 542 -2.20 -36.37 5.02
C LEU A 542 -1.54 -35.85 3.73
N LEU A 543 -1.01 -34.62 3.75
CA LEU A 543 -0.40 -33.99 2.57
C LEU A 543 0.86 -34.74 2.09
N ARG A 544 1.54 -35.43 3.00
CA ARG A 544 2.64 -36.36 2.67
C ARG A 544 2.12 -37.69 2.09
N ALA A 545 1.02 -38.24 2.62
CA ALA A 545 0.40 -39.47 2.12
C ALA A 545 -0.27 -39.31 0.74
N MET A 546 -0.78 -38.12 0.42
CA MET A 546 -1.44 -37.80 -0.85
C MET A 546 -0.50 -37.27 -1.95
N ASP A 547 0.82 -37.23 -1.72
CA ASP A 547 1.83 -36.62 -2.62
C ASP A 547 1.42 -35.22 -3.13
N ALA A 548 1.22 -34.31 -2.17
CA ALA A 548 0.85 -32.93 -2.47
C ALA A 548 1.93 -32.18 -3.26
N GLU A 549 3.23 -32.52 -3.09
CA GLU A 549 4.33 -31.89 -3.86
C GLU A 549 4.15 -32.17 -5.36
N HIS A 550 4.02 -33.45 -5.74
CA HIS A 550 3.87 -33.81 -7.14
C HIS A 550 2.56 -33.28 -7.74
N THR A 551 1.46 -33.34 -6.99
CA THR A 551 0.14 -32.86 -7.43
C THR A 551 0.16 -31.36 -7.74
N ILE A 552 0.75 -30.53 -6.87
CA ILE A 552 0.85 -29.09 -7.07
C ILE A 552 1.88 -28.75 -8.17
N LEU A 553 3.01 -29.47 -8.24
CA LEU A 553 4.01 -29.26 -9.31
C LEU A 553 3.51 -29.68 -10.71
N ALA A 554 2.64 -30.69 -10.81
CA ALA A 554 2.05 -31.10 -12.08
C ALA A 554 1.29 -29.93 -12.73
N LYS A 555 0.55 -29.14 -11.94
CA LYS A 555 -0.18 -27.96 -12.41
C LYS A 555 0.73 -26.84 -12.92
N LYS A 556 2.02 -26.79 -12.55
CA LYS A 556 2.99 -25.85 -13.14
C LYS A 556 3.16 -26.02 -14.67
N LYS A 557 2.86 -27.21 -15.22
CA LYS A 557 2.88 -27.46 -16.67
C LYS A 557 1.62 -26.96 -17.38
N GLN A 558 0.47 -26.99 -16.69
CA GLN A 558 -0.83 -26.55 -17.22
C GLN A 558 -1.03 -25.03 -17.02
N PHE A 559 -0.52 -24.48 -15.91
CA PHE A 559 -0.68 -23.09 -15.48
C PHE A 559 0.71 -22.45 -15.17
N PRO A 560 1.55 -22.18 -16.19
CA PRO A 560 2.93 -21.73 -16.00
C PRO A 560 3.06 -20.30 -15.42
N ASP A 561 1.97 -19.53 -15.45
CA ASP A 561 1.91 -18.13 -15.01
C ASP A 561 1.62 -17.99 -13.49
N GLU A 562 1.26 -19.09 -12.79
CA GLU A 562 0.84 -19.06 -11.38
C GLU A 562 2.00 -19.16 -10.40
N LYS A 563 2.31 -18.02 -9.75
CA LYS A 563 3.46 -17.87 -8.84
C LYS A 563 3.30 -18.63 -7.52
N ILE A 564 2.07 -18.77 -7.03
CA ILE A 564 1.77 -19.37 -5.72
C ILE A 564 2.20 -20.85 -5.66
N ILE A 565 2.20 -21.55 -6.80
CA ILE A 565 2.74 -22.91 -6.95
C ILE A 565 4.22 -22.99 -6.46
N VAL A 566 5.00 -21.93 -6.66
CA VAL A 566 6.42 -21.85 -6.26
C VAL A 566 6.59 -21.39 -4.81
N GLU A 567 5.66 -20.59 -4.28
CA GLU A 567 5.64 -20.22 -2.85
C GLU A 567 5.21 -21.40 -1.95
N LEU A 568 4.39 -22.31 -2.46
CA LEU A 568 4.06 -23.57 -1.80
C LEU A 568 5.20 -24.60 -1.93
N VAL A 569 5.63 -24.92 -3.16
CA VAL A 569 6.60 -26.00 -3.41
C VAL A 569 8.04 -25.48 -3.50
N TRP A 570 8.55 -25.01 -2.37
CA TRP A 570 9.90 -24.46 -2.28
C TRP A 570 10.96 -25.53 -1.96
N ARG A 571 12.11 -25.50 -2.65
CA ARG A 571 13.17 -26.52 -2.55
C ARG A 571 14.44 -26.00 -1.88
N HIS A 572 14.78 -26.65 -0.76
CA HIS A 572 16.11 -26.85 -0.14
C HIS A 572 17.15 -25.72 -0.11
N CYS A 573 17.64 -25.42 1.09
CA CYS A 573 18.99 -24.91 1.34
C CYS A 573 19.69 -25.84 2.35
N PRO A 574 20.98 -26.19 2.18
CA PRO A 574 21.71 -26.99 3.16
C PRO A 574 22.25 -26.11 4.30
N GLY A 575 22.16 -26.60 5.55
CA GLY A 575 23.02 -26.10 6.64
C GLY A 575 22.40 -25.23 7.72
N ASN A 576 21.16 -25.48 8.18
CA ASN A 576 20.83 -25.22 9.60
C ASN A 576 19.66 -26.09 10.10
N SER A 577 19.54 -26.27 11.42
CA SER A 577 18.56 -27.18 12.03
C SER A 577 17.19 -26.52 12.28
N ALA A 578 16.44 -26.25 11.21
CA ALA A 578 15.03 -25.87 11.24
C ALA A 578 14.29 -26.38 9.99
N PRO A 579 13.02 -26.84 10.09
CA PRO A 579 12.33 -27.51 8.98
C PRO A 579 11.77 -26.55 7.90
N PRO A 580 11.65 -26.99 6.63
CA PRO A 580 10.90 -26.32 5.56
C PRO A 580 9.37 -26.34 5.77
N VAL A 581 8.65 -25.69 4.84
CA VAL A 581 7.19 -25.44 4.89
C VAL A 581 6.30 -26.69 4.82
N PHE A 582 6.85 -27.85 4.45
CA PHE A 582 6.18 -29.15 4.39
C PHE A 582 7.18 -30.25 4.84
N LEU A 583 6.90 -30.98 5.94
CA LEU A 583 7.74 -32.07 6.50
C LEU A 583 6.97 -32.86 7.60
N PRO A 584 7.54 -33.88 8.30
CA PRO A 584 8.82 -34.62 8.11
C PRO A 584 8.73 -35.87 7.22
N ILE A 585 9.83 -36.39 6.64
CA ILE A 585 10.87 -37.27 7.24
C ILE A 585 12.11 -37.25 6.28
N GLY A 586 13.38 -37.52 6.66
CA GLY A 586 13.93 -38.11 7.89
C GLY A 586 15.45 -37.92 8.08
N GLN A 587 16.26 -38.99 7.97
CA GLN A 587 17.65 -39.08 8.46
C GLN A 587 18.54 -40.06 7.63
N PRO A 588 19.90 -40.11 7.78
CA PRO A 588 20.72 -39.58 8.90
C PRO A 588 22.05 -38.83 8.60
N SER A 589 22.41 -37.95 9.56
CA SER A 589 23.78 -37.64 10.06
C SER A 589 24.88 -37.00 9.17
N LYS A 590 25.40 -35.85 9.61
CA LYS A 590 26.69 -35.72 10.37
C LYS A 590 26.88 -34.28 10.92
N GLN A 591 27.82 -34.11 11.86
CA GLN A 591 28.10 -32.84 12.57
C GLN A 591 29.33 -32.10 12.02
N ALA A 592 29.37 -30.77 12.15
CA ALA A 592 30.57 -29.94 12.00
C ALA A 592 30.52 -28.71 12.94
N ARG A 593 31.68 -28.11 13.25
CA ARG A 593 31.83 -26.90 14.09
C ARG A 593 32.41 -25.73 13.27
N PRO A 594 32.18 -24.45 13.66
CA PRO A 594 32.58 -23.28 12.87
C PRO A 594 34.06 -22.87 13.04
N PRO A 595 34.67 -22.21 12.03
CA PRO A 595 36.01 -21.62 12.09
C PRO A 595 36.04 -20.20 12.68
N ARG A 596 37.24 -19.64 12.88
CA ARG A 596 37.49 -18.35 13.57
C ARG A 596 37.58 -17.15 12.61
N VAL A 597 37.18 -15.98 13.11
CA VAL A 597 37.36 -14.65 12.46
C VAL A 597 38.71 -14.06 12.85
N GLY A 598 39.47 -13.48 11.90
CA GLY A 598 40.78 -12.90 12.25
C GLY A 598 41.66 -12.24 11.18
N MET A 599 41.12 -11.52 10.18
CA MET A 599 42.00 -10.78 9.22
C MET A 599 41.48 -9.45 8.64
N TRP A 600 40.27 -9.01 9.01
CA TRP A 600 39.55 -7.93 8.29
C TRP A 600 39.93 -6.48 8.71
N ALA A 601 40.73 -6.28 9.74
CA ALA A 601 41.03 -4.94 10.28
C ALA A 601 42.01 -4.11 9.42
N SER A 602 43.02 -4.76 8.83
CA SER A 602 44.18 -4.08 8.21
C SER A 602 43.85 -3.34 6.90
N GLN A 603 43.01 -3.93 6.04
CA GLN A 603 42.72 -3.35 4.72
C GLN A 603 41.81 -2.12 4.81
N ARG A 604 40.87 -2.08 5.78
CA ARG A 604 39.88 -0.99 5.91
C ARG A 604 40.52 0.36 6.23
N GLN A 605 41.63 0.38 6.98
CA GLN A 605 42.38 1.60 7.27
C GLN A 605 43.05 2.21 6.03
N ARG A 606 43.62 1.38 5.13
CA ARG A 606 44.28 1.87 3.91
C ARG A 606 43.30 2.52 2.94
N TYR A 607 42.09 1.96 2.82
CA TYR A 607 41.05 2.51 1.95
C TYR A 607 40.57 3.89 2.43
N HIS A 608 40.44 4.07 3.75
CA HIS A 608 39.99 5.34 4.35
C HIS A 608 40.99 6.49 4.15
N ALA A 609 42.29 6.20 4.23
CA ALA A 609 43.35 7.20 4.07
C ALA A 609 43.38 7.81 2.65
N ILE A 610 43.27 6.96 1.62
CA ILE A 610 43.28 7.39 0.21
C ILE A 610 42.06 8.28 -0.11
N PHE A 611 40.92 8.01 0.52
CA PHE A 611 39.67 8.74 0.25
C PHE A 611 39.70 10.20 0.75
N GLU A 612 40.23 10.46 1.95
CA GLU A 612 40.36 11.83 2.46
C GLU A 612 41.47 12.62 1.73
N GLU A 613 42.55 11.98 1.25
CA GLU A 613 43.59 12.64 0.44
C GLU A 613 43.03 13.13 -0.92
N LEU A 614 42.18 12.34 -1.58
CA LEU A 614 41.44 12.73 -2.78
C LEU A 614 40.48 13.91 -2.52
N LYS A 615 39.74 13.86 -1.42
CA LYS A 615 38.76 14.87 -1.01
C LYS A 615 39.41 16.23 -0.74
N GLN A 616 40.55 16.26 -0.04
CA GLN A 616 41.35 17.49 0.14
C GLN A 616 41.86 18.05 -1.20
N THR A 617 42.30 17.17 -2.11
CA THR A 617 42.78 17.58 -3.44
C THR A 617 41.68 18.24 -4.28
N LEU A 618 40.44 17.73 -4.23
CA LEU A 618 39.30 18.30 -4.94
C LEU A 618 38.82 19.63 -4.34
N CYS A 619 38.78 19.77 -3.01
CA CYS A 619 38.45 21.04 -2.35
C CYS A 619 39.46 22.16 -2.67
N GLY A 620 40.72 21.82 -2.93
CA GLY A 620 41.74 22.79 -3.38
C GLY A 620 41.50 23.36 -4.78
N LEU A 621 40.77 22.64 -5.65
CA LEU A 621 40.47 23.08 -7.03
C LEU A 621 39.24 23.99 -7.12
N SER A 622 38.30 23.92 -6.17
CA SER A 622 37.06 24.72 -6.20
C SER A 622 37.19 26.14 -5.62
N LEU A 623 38.42 26.60 -5.35
CA LEU A 623 38.71 27.88 -4.67
C LEU A 623 39.66 28.80 -5.46
N ASP A 624 40.09 28.43 -6.67
CA ASP A 624 40.90 29.31 -7.52
C ASP A 624 40.04 30.36 -8.24
N HIS A 625 40.22 31.63 -7.88
CA HIS A 625 39.49 32.77 -8.43
C HIS A 625 39.66 33.01 -9.94
N ARG A 626 40.54 32.26 -10.63
CA ARG A 626 40.81 32.41 -12.07
C ARG A 626 39.76 31.77 -12.99
N LEU A 627 38.78 31.03 -12.45
CA LEU A 627 37.78 30.28 -13.22
C LEU A 627 36.39 30.95 -13.26
N LEU A 628 36.31 32.27 -13.06
CA LEU A 628 35.07 33.07 -13.11
C LEU A 628 35.04 34.03 -14.33
N PRO A 629 33.94 34.10 -15.10
CA PRO A 629 33.83 35.03 -16.23
C PRO A 629 33.67 36.52 -15.80
N PRO A 630 34.27 37.48 -16.52
CA PRO A 630 34.03 38.91 -16.33
C PRO A 630 32.75 39.39 -17.03
N ALA A 631 32.31 40.63 -16.76
CA ALA A 631 31.07 41.21 -17.27
C ALA A 631 31.23 42.62 -17.87
N VAL A 632 30.23 43.01 -18.68
CA VAL A 632 29.94 44.37 -19.22
C VAL A 632 30.82 44.88 -20.37
N TYR A 633 30.21 45.13 -21.55
CA TYR A 633 30.17 46.46 -22.23
C TYR A 633 29.11 46.47 -23.36
N GLU A 634 28.95 47.59 -24.08
CA GLU A 634 27.69 48.01 -24.73
C GLU A 634 27.64 47.90 -26.27
N MET A 635 26.41 47.84 -26.81
CA MET A 635 25.83 48.41 -28.06
C MET A 635 26.77 48.90 -29.20
N PRO A 636 26.46 48.59 -30.48
CA PRO A 636 25.38 49.34 -31.17
C PRO A 636 24.50 48.55 -32.18
N ALA A 637 23.43 49.20 -32.65
CA ALA A 637 22.41 48.63 -33.55
C ALA A 637 22.67 48.92 -35.06
N LEU A 638 22.05 48.11 -35.92
CA LEU A 638 21.88 48.35 -37.37
C LEU A 638 20.44 48.03 -37.80
N TYR A 639 19.88 48.86 -38.69
CA TYR A 639 18.50 48.75 -39.20
C TYR A 639 18.43 47.98 -40.52
N SER A 640 17.46 47.07 -40.65
CA SER A 640 16.70 46.80 -41.89
C SER A 640 15.55 45.81 -41.60
N SER A 641 14.38 45.79 -42.23
CA SER A 641 13.50 46.85 -42.79
C SER A 641 12.29 46.16 -43.47
N ALA A 642 11.06 46.60 -43.18
CA ALA A 642 9.79 46.13 -43.78
C ALA A 642 9.37 44.68 -43.39
N SER A 643 8.09 44.30 -43.33
CA SER A 643 6.84 45.01 -43.69
C SER A 643 5.72 44.81 -42.65
N THR A 644 4.70 45.67 -42.67
CA THR A 644 3.48 45.59 -41.85
C THR A 644 2.57 44.40 -42.20
N PRO A 645 1.79 43.85 -41.25
CA PRO A 645 0.80 42.81 -41.52
C PRO A 645 -0.37 43.33 -42.37
N SER A 646 -0.94 42.45 -43.22
CA SER A 646 -2.05 42.77 -44.10
C SER A 646 -3.39 42.40 -43.47
N LEU A 647 -4.16 43.39 -43.04
CA LEU A 647 -5.60 43.23 -42.74
C LEU A 647 -6.32 42.52 -43.90
N ARG A 648 -6.96 41.38 -43.61
CA ARG A 648 -8.04 40.84 -44.44
C ARG A 648 -9.23 40.47 -43.56
N SER A 649 -10.34 41.14 -43.83
CA SER A 649 -11.64 40.91 -43.21
C SER A 649 -12.17 39.51 -43.51
N HIS A 650 -12.80 38.88 -42.53
CA HIS A 650 -13.81 37.87 -42.80
C HIS A 650 -15.14 38.23 -42.15
N ASP A 651 -15.93 39.06 -42.85
CA ASP A 651 -17.36 39.18 -42.55
C ASP A 651 -18.03 37.82 -42.71
N GLY A 652 -18.84 37.45 -41.73
CA GLY A 652 -19.58 36.20 -41.68
C GLY A 652 -20.48 36.18 -40.45
N PRO A 653 -21.77 35.82 -40.58
CA PRO A 653 -22.70 35.91 -39.45
C PRO A 653 -22.35 34.88 -38.38
N VAL A 654 -21.87 35.35 -37.22
CA VAL A 654 -21.53 34.54 -36.05
C VAL A 654 -22.76 33.74 -35.61
N ARG A 655 -22.77 32.45 -35.94
CA ARG A 655 -23.78 31.51 -35.45
C ARG A 655 -23.46 31.12 -34.01
N MET A 656 -24.18 31.69 -33.06
CA MET A 656 -24.19 31.20 -31.68
C MET A 656 -24.88 29.83 -31.60
N ASP A 657 -24.11 28.75 -31.71
CA ASP A 657 -24.47 27.39 -31.26
C ASP A 657 -23.32 26.90 -30.34
N GLY A 658 -23.47 27.09 -29.03
CA GLY A 658 -22.41 26.97 -28.02
C GLY A 658 -22.03 25.54 -27.66
N GLY A 659 -21.70 24.69 -28.64
CA GLY A 659 -21.33 23.29 -28.42
C GLY A 659 -20.74 22.63 -29.66
N GLY A 660 -19.42 22.75 -29.82
CA GLY A 660 -18.69 22.15 -30.94
C GLY A 660 -18.79 20.62 -30.97
N ASN A 661 -18.98 20.06 -32.17
CA ASN A 661 -18.65 18.65 -32.40
C ASN A 661 -17.12 18.46 -32.21
N VAL A 662 -16.67 17.24 -31.91
CA VAL A 662 -15.24 16.91 -32.01
C VAL A 662 -14.82 17.00 -33.48
N ARG A 663 -13.79 17.78 -33.78
CA ARG A 663 -13.22 17.88 -35.14
C ARG A 663 -12.42 16.61 -35.43
N VAL A 664 -12.55 16.08 -36.64
CA VAL A 664 -11.85 14.86 -37.04
C VAL A 664 -11.16 15.06 -38.37
N VAL A 665 -9.83 14.93 -38.35
CA VAL A 665 -8.98 14.97 -39.53
C VAL A 665 -8.27 13.62 -39.70
N VAL A 666 -8.00 13.24 -40.94
CA VAL A 666 -7.26 12.02 -41.28
C VAL A 666 -5.95 12.39 -41.96
N ARG A 667 -4.88 11.65 -41.70
CA ARG A 667 -3.60 11.79 -42.39
C ARG A 667 -3.08 10.44 -42.86
N VAL A 668 -2.82 10.30 -44.16
CA VAL A 668 -2.10 9.14 -44.71
C VAL A 668 -0.65 9.51 -44.94
N ARG A 669 0.26 8.60 -44.59
CA ARG A 669 1.71 8.78 -44.76
C ARG A 669 2.26 8.16 -46.05
N ALA A 670 3.47 8.58 -46.42
CA ALA A 670 4.33 7.92 -47.39
C ALA A 670 4.58 6.44 -47.01
N PHE A 671 4.96 5.61 -47.99
CA PHE A 671 5.43 4.25 -47.72
C PHE A 671 6.72 4.27 -46.86
N LEU A 672 6.84 3.28 -45.97
CA LEU A 672 8.11 2.98 -45.30
C LEU A 672 9.02 2.16 -46.23
N PRO A 673 10.35 2.17 -46.07
CA PRO A 673 11.27 1.39 -46.92
C PRO A 673 10.87 -0.09 -47.06
N ARG A 674 10.52 -0.74 -45.94
CA ARG A 674 10.01 -2.12 -45.86
C ARG A 674 8.72 -2.41 -46.66
N GLU A 675 7.95 -1.37 -47.01
CA GLU A 675 6.72 -1.47 -47.80
C GLU A 675 7.04 -1.32 -49.29
N ILE A 676 7.97 -0.41 -49.64
CA ILE A 676 8.55 -0.28 -50.99
C ILE A 676 9.30 -1.58 -51.37
N GLU A 677 10.14 -2.10 -50.48
CA GLU A 677 10.88 -3.37 -50.64
C GLU A 677 9.96 -4.59 -50.83
N ARG A 678 8.73 -4.56 -50.28
CA ARG A 678 7.72 -5.60 -50.48
C ARG A 678 6.97 -5.47 -51.80
N GLY A 679 7.03 -4.31 -52.46
CA GLY A 679 6.12 -3.96 -53.56
C GLY A 679 4.68 -3.79 -53.08
N ALA A 680 4.49 -3.21 -51.89
CA ALA A 680 3.16 -2.99 -51.32
C ALA A 680 2.35 -1.97 -52.13
N GLU A 681 1.05 -2.23 -52.29
CA GLU A 681 0.11 -1.37 -53.02
C GLU A 681 -0.44 -0.26 -52.10
N CYS A 682 -0.80 0.89 -52.69
CA CYS A 682 -1.48 1.96 -51.95
C CYS A 682 -2.99 1.73 -52.01
N LEU A 683 -3.59 1.49 -50.84
CA LEU A 683 -5.00 1.17 -50.67
C LEU A 683 -5.83 2.39 -50.28
N VAL A 684 -5.23 3.58 -50.24
CA VAL A 684 -5.86 4.82 -49.76
C VAL A 684 -5.83 5.85 -50.88
N GLU A 685 -6.97 6.48 -51.12
CA GLU A 685 -7.12 7.64 -52.01
C GLU A 685 -7.77 8.78 -51.20
N MET A 686 -7.37 10.03 -51.46
CA MET A 686 -7.96 11.22 -50.81
C MET A 686 -8.28 12.31 -51.83
N ASP A 687 -9.51 12.81 -51.80
CA ASP A 687 -9.94 13.96 -52.60
C ASP A 687 -9.80 15.27 -51.77
N PRO A 688 -8.89 16.18 -52.15
CA PRO A 688 -8.65 17.43 -51.44
C PRO A 688 -9.77 18.48 -51.62
N ILE A 689 -10.74 18.24 -52.50
CA ILE A 689 -11.90 19.12 -52.71
C ILE A 689 -13.08 18.65 -51.86
N THR A 690 -13.42 17.34 -51.90
CA THR A 690 -14.56 16.81 -51.12
C THR A 690 -14.20 16.38 -49.70
N GLN A 691 -12.91 16.38 -49.33
CA GLN A 691 -12.39 15.88 -48.04
C GLN A 691 -12.82 14.42 -47.78
N GLN A 692 -12.92 13.65 -48.86
CA GLN A 692 -13.25 12.23 -48.85
C GLN A 692 -11.97 11.40 -48.81
N THR A 693 -11.92 10.44 -47.89
CA THR A 693 -10.93 9.36 -47.86
C THR A 693 -11.60 8.07 -48.32
N THR A 694 -11.07 7.47 -49.37
CA THR A 694 -11.52 6.19 -49.92
C THR A 694 -10.52 5.10 -49.56
N LEU A 695 -11.02 3.97 -49.04
CA LEU A 695 -10.24 2.75 -48.81
C LEU A 695 -10.57 1.73 -49.89
N LEU A 696 -9.58 1.41 -50.71
CA LEU A 696 -9.62 0.52 -51.86
C LEU A 696 -9.52 -0.96 -51.46
N VAL A 697 -9.97 -1.87 -52.33
CA VAL A 697 -9.92 -3.32 -52.06
C VAL A 697 -8.53 -3.89 -52.37
N PRO A 698 -7.89 -4.67 -51.48
CA PRO A 698 -6.57 -5.24 -51.74
C PRO A 698 -6.57 -6.29 -52.86
N ASN A 699 -5.58 -6.19 -53.76
CA ASN A 699 -5.28 -7.23 -54.75
C ASN A 699 -4.71 -8.50 -54.10
N ASP A 700 -4.79 -9.63 -54.81
CA ASP A 700 -4.36 -10.95 -54.32
C ASP A 700 -2.83 -11.17 -54.29
N SER A 701 -2.06 -10.14 -54.62
CA SER A 701 -0.59 -10.15 -54.69
C SER A 701 0.12 -9.94 -53.35
N ASP A 702 -0.46 -9.20 -52.40
CA ASP A 702 0.21 -8.87 -51.13
C ASP A 702 -0.08 -9.90 -50.02
N PRO A 703 0.91 -10.70 -49.58
CA PRO A 703 0.72 -11.71 -48.53
C PRO A 703 0.33 -11.12 -47.17
N ALA A 704 0.56 -9.82 -46.92
CA ALA A 704 0.09 -9.16 -45.70
C ALA A 704 -1.45 -9.10 -45.63
N ASN A 705 -2.11 -8.84 -46.77
CA ASN A 705 -3.56 -8.65 -46.85
C ASN A 705 -4.34 -9.97 -47.09
N ALA A 706 -3.65 -11.06 -47.43
CA ALA A 706 -4.26 -12.37 -47.74
C ALA A 706 -5.21 -12.92 -46.66
N LYS A 707 -5.02 -12.58 -45.37
CA LYS A 707 -5.91 -13.02 -44.28
C LYS A 707 -7.29 -12.35 -44.34
N ALA A 708 -7.40 -11.13 -44.86
CA ALA A 708 -8.64 -10.33 -44.84
C ALA A 708 -9.78 -10.99 -45.64
N LYS A 709 -9.48 -11.57 -46.82
CA LYS A 709 -10.49 -12.18 -47.71
C LYS A 709 -11.11 -13.46 -47.15
N THR A 710 -10.52 -14.10 -46.14
CA THR A 710 -11.01 -15.39 -45.59
C THR A 710 -12.29 -15.28 -44.73
N ARG A 711 -12.79 -14.07 -44.43
CA ARG A 711 -13.91 -13.89 -43.46
C ARG A 711 -15.06 -12.96 -43.86
N LYS A 712 -15.02 -12.28 -45.00
CA LYS A 712 -16.16 -11.49 -45.53
C LYS A 712 -15.92 -11.06 -46.98
N VAL A 713 -17.00 -10.67 -47.66
CA VAL A 713 -16.92 -9.85 -48.87
C VAL A 713 -16.21 -8.54 -48.51
N ILE A 714 -15.16 -8.20 -49.25
CA ILE A 714 -14.47 -6.91 -49.14
C ILE A 714 -15.04 -6.00 -50.23
N GLU A 715 -15.31 -4.76 -49.86
CA GLU A 715 -15.89 -3.71 -50.68
C GLU A 715 -15.16 -2.41 -50.37
N GLU A 716 -15.04 -1.52 -51.34
CA GLU A 716 -14.51 -0.15 -51.15
C GLU A 716 -15.32 0.61 -50.09
N LYS A 717 -14.65 1.47 -49.29
CA LYS A 717 -15.29 2.23 -48.22
C LYS A 717 -14.85 3.69 -48.22
N ASN A 718 -15.81 4.58 -48.44
CA ASN A 718 -15.61 6.01 -48.54
C ASN A 718 -16.09 6.68 -47.24
N PHE A 719 -15.31 7.64 -46.74
CA PHE A 719 -15.58 8.38 -45.51
C PHE A 719 -15.29 9.87 -45.74
N THR A 720 -16.03 10.79 -45.11
CA THR A 720 -15.83 12.23 -45.30
C THR A 720 -15.55 12.92 -43.97
N PHE A 721 -14.33 13.42 -43.83
CA PHE A 721 -13.81 14.01 -42.60
C PHE A 721 -13.94 15.53 -42.63
N ASP A 722 -13.34 16.23 -41.67
CA ASP A 722 -13.28 17.69 -41.71
C ASP A 722 -12.09 18.13 -42.58
N ASN A 723 -10.97 17.41 -42.47
CA ASN A 723 -9.85 17.44 -43.41
C ASN A 723 -9.30 16.02 -43.68
N SER A 724 -8.82 15.77 -44.89
CA SER A 724 -8.11 14.55 -45.32
C SER A 724 -6.75 14.93 -45.91
N PHE A 725 -5.69 14.77 -45.11
CA PHE A 725 -4.31 15.16 -45.45
C PHE A 725 -3.57 14.03 -46.18
N TRP A 726 -3.25 14.27 -47.45
CA TRP A 726 -2.44 13.40 -48.29
C TRP A 726 -0.94 13.67 -48.07
N SER A 727 -0.29 12.97 -47.15
CA SER A 727 1.18 13.06 -46.97
C SER A 727 1.89 11.84 -47.57
N HIS A 728 1.41 11.32 -48.72
CA HIS A 728 1.90 10.07 -49.32
C HIS A 728 3.07 10.27 -50.31
N ASP A 729 2.85 10.95 -51.45
CA ASP A 729 3.90 11.18 -52.46
C ASP A 729 4.28 12.67 -52.52
N LEU A 730 5.56 12.99 -52.30
CA LEU A 730 6.11 14.35 -52.32
C LEU A 730 6.04 15.03 -53.70
N SER A 731 5.74 14.28 -54.77
CA SER A 731 5.53 14.81 -56.12
C SER A 731 4.08 15.15 -56.43
N ASP A 732 3.12 14.77 -55.58
CA ASP A 732 1.71 15.14 -55.75
C ASP A 732 1.46 16.62 -55.44
N LYS A 733 0.70 17.27 -56.32
CA LYS A 733 0.29 18.68 -56.20
C LYS A 733 -0.43 19.01 -54.87
N TYR A 734 -1.02 18.00 -54.22
CA TYR A 734 -1.81 18.13 -53.01
C TYR A 734 -1.15 17.48 -51.78
N TYR A 735 0.19 17.32 -51.81
CA TYR A 735 0.94 16.83 -50.67
C TYR A 735 0.81 17.77 -49.46
N ALA A 736 0.44 17.21 -48.31
CA ALA A 736 0.31 17.94 -47.04
C ALA A 736 1.60 17.81 -46.21
N HIS A 737 2.32 18.92 -46.06
CA HIS A 737 3.49 19.06 -45.19
C HIS A 737 3.10 19.12 -43.70
N GLN A 738 4.09 19.21 -42.81
CA GLN A 738 3.85 19.45 -41.37
C GLN A 738 3.15 20.79 -41.13
N GLU A 739 3.43 21.78 -41.99
CA GLU A 739 2.90 23.14 -41.90
C GLU A 739 1.41 23.22 -42.27
N ASP A 740 0.97 22.55 -43.34
CA ASP A 740 -0.44 22.49 -43.72
C ASP A 740 -1.33 21.88 -42.61
N VAL A 741 -0.78 20.89 -41.89
CA VAL A 741 -1.45 20.27 -40.73
C VAL A 741 -1.45 21.20 -39.51
N TYR A 742 -0.46 22.07 -39.36
CA TYR A 742 -0.43 23.10 -38.31
C TYR A 742 -1.43 24.22 -38.61
N ASN A 743 -1.32 24.88 -39.76
CA ASN A 743 -2.13 26.04 -40.13
C ASN A 743 -3.64 25.67 -40.20
N SER A 744 -3.97 24.43 -40.57
CA SER A 744 -5.36 23.95 -40.62
C SER A 744 -5.95 23.51 -39.27
N LEU A 745 -5.17 23.44 -38.17
CA LEU A 745 -5.65 22.83 -36.91
C LEU A 745 -4.96 23.40 -35.67
N GLY A 746 -3.63 23.43 -35.64
CA GLY A 746 -2.84 23.99 -34.55
C GLY A 746 -3.07 25.50 -34.34
N GLU A 747 -3.06 26.27 -35.42
CA GLU A 747 -3.29 27.74 -35.40
C GLU A 747 -4.67 28.09 -34.80
N GLU A 748 -5.75 27.53 -35.36
CA GLU A 748 -7.13 27.73 -34.87
C GLU A 748 -7.34 27.21 -33.44
N PHE A 749 -6.64 26.14 -33.02
CA PHE A 749 -6.73 25.66 -31.65
C PHE A 749 -5.95 26.54 -30.68
N LEU A 750 -4.85 27.16 -31.12
CA LEU A 750 -4.11 28.13 -30.33
C LEU A 750 -4.91 29.44 -30.18
N ASP A 751 -5.61 29.91 -31.21
CA ASP A 751 -6.58 31.03 -31.11
C ASP A 751 -7.56 30.78 -29.96
N HIS A 752 -8.20 29.61 -29.97
CA HIS A 752 -9.13 29.19 -28.94
C HIS A 752 -8.51 29.13 -27.53
N ASN A 753 -7.20 28.88 -27.41
CA ASN A 753 -6.52 28.94 -26.11
C ASN A 753 -6.25 30.38 -25.65
N PHE A 754 -5.96 31.33 -26.55
CA PHE A 754 -5.90 32.76 -26.23
C PHE A 754 -7.30 33.35 -25.94
N GLU A 755 -8.38 32.80 -26.50
CA GLU A 755 -9.76 33.11 -26.09
C GLU A 755 -10.09 32.63 -24.65
N GLY A 756 -9.31 31.70 -24.08
CA GLY A 756 -9.56 31.10 -22.77
C GLY A 756 -10.34 29.78 -22.77
N TYR A 757 -10.51 29.12 -23.93
CA TYR A 757 -11.00 27.74 -23.97
C TYR A 757 -9.89 26.74 -23.60
N HIS A 758 -10.27 25.64 -22.98
CA HIS A 758 -9.42 24.44 -22.96
C HIS A 758 -9.48 23.74 -24.33
N THR A 759 -8.37 23.13 -24.74
CA THR A 759 -8.25 22.38 -26.00
C THR A 759 -7.60 21.02 -25.79
N CYS A 760 -7.92 20.08 -26.68
CA CYS A 760 -7.26 18.78 -26.73
C CYS A 760 -7.08 18.31 -28.18
N ILE A 761 -5.86 17.93 -28.55
CA ILE A 761 -5.54 17.38 -29.87
C ILE A 761 -4.86 16.03 -29.63
N PHE A 762 -5.45 14.95 -30.15
CA PHE A 762 -4.92 13.60 -29.96
C PHE A 762 -4.72 12.85 -31.27
N ALA A 763 -3.54 12.25 -31.45
CA ALA A 763 -3.23 11.37 -32.57
C ALA A 763 -3.62 9.92 -32.27
N TYR A 764 -4.29 9.25 -33.21
CA TYR A 764 -4.80 7.88 -33.06
C TYR A 764 -4.51 7.04 -34.33
N GLY A 765 -4.30 5.74 -34.17
CA GLY A 765 -4.03 4.79 -35.25
C GLY A 765 -2.95 3.76 -34.89
N GLN A 766 -2.61 2.86 -35.83
CA GLN A 766 -1.65 1.78 -35.59
C GLN A 766 -0.20 2.28 -35.37
N THR A 767 0.66 1.46 -34.79
CA THR A 767 2.11 1.72 -34.68
C THR A 767 2.72 1.93 -36.06
N GLY A 768 3.55 2.98 -36.18
CA GLY A 768 4.15 3.38 -37.45
C GLY A 768 3.18 3.97 -38.48
N SER A 769 1.97 4.43 -38.11
CA SER A 769 1.07 5.14 -39.03
C SER A 769 1.33 6.66 -39.14
N GLY A 770 2.22 7.22 -38.31
CA GLY A 770 2.57 8.64 -38.32
C GLY A 770 2.05 9.48 -37.15
N LYS A 771 1.53 8.88 -36.07
CA LYS A 771 1.08 9.58 -34.84
C LYS A 771 2.14 10.55 -34.29
N SER A 772 3.28 10.01 -33.87
CA SER A 772 4.39 10.76 -33.27
C SER A 772 5.09 11.67 -34.28
N TYR A 773 5.08 11.32 -35.57
CA TYR A 773 5.52 12.21 -36.65
C TYR A 773 4.59 13.43 -36.82
N THR A 774 3.30 13.29 -36.54
CA THR A 774 2.37 14.42 -36.60
C THR A 774 2.40 15.25 -35.31
N MET A 775 2.49 14.61 -34.15
CA MET A 775 2.54 15.31 -32.86
C MET A 775 3.90 15.95 -32.59
N MET A 776 5.01 15.22 -32.74
CA MET A 776 6.36 15.71 -32.46
C MET A 776 7.14 16.07 -33.74
N GLY A 777 7.05 15.21 -34.76
CA GLY A 777 7.83 15.34 -35.99
C GLY A 777 9.27 14.85 -35.86
N THR A 778 10.14 15.40 -36.69
CA THR A 778 11.61 15.24 -36.59
C THR A 778 12.25 16.62 -36.42
N PRO A 779 13.54 16.72 -36.04
CA PRO A 779 14.22 18.03 -35.92
C PRO A 779 14.14 18.87 -37.20
N ASP A 780 14.20 18.24 -38.38
CA ASP A 780 14.14 18.90 -39.69
C ASP A 780 12.70 19.10 -40.22
N GLN A 781 11.71 18.45 -39.59
CA GLN A 781 10.29 18.51 -39.94
C GLN A 781 9.44 18.56 -38.65
N PRO A 782 9.49 19.68 -37.89
CA PRO A 782 8.80 19.83 -36.62
C PRO A 782 7.29 19.66 -36.79
N GLY A 783 6.71 18.83 -35.91
CA GLY A 783 5.28 18.53 -35.87
C GLY A 783 4.46 19.55 -35.07
N LEU A 784 3.27 19.13 -34.65
CA LEU A 784 2.29 20.01 -34.04
C LEU A 784 2.73 20.61 -32.70
N ILE A 785 3.37 19.83 -31.83
CA ILE A 785 3.83 20.27 -30.49
C ILE A 785 4.88 21.40 -30.60
N PRO A 786 6.04 21.21 -31.26
CA PRO A 786 7.04 22.29 -31.35
C PRO A 786 6.49 23.54 -32.04
N ARG A 787 5.70 23.42 -33.12
CA ARG A 787 5.07 24.57 -33.80
C ARG A 787 4.06 25.30 -32.91
N THR A 788 3.26 24.58 -32.12
CA THR A 788 2.36 25.19 -31.11
C THR A 788 3.17 25.94 -30.04
N CYS A 789 4.35 25.44 -29.66
CA CYS A 789 5.21 26.12 -28.68
C CYS A 789 5.85 27.40 -29.26
N GLU A 790 6.23 27.36 -30.54
CA GLU A 790 6.81 28.48 -31.30
C GLU A 790 5.79 29.62 -31.43
N ASP A 791 4.65 29.37 -32.08
CA ASP A 791 3.56 30.34 -32.26
C ASP A 791 3.00 30.86 -30.92
N LEU A 792 2.92 30.01 -29.88
CA LEU A 792 2.54 30.45 -28.53
C LEU A 792 3.45 31.54 -27.97
N PHE A 793 4.77 31.41 -28.14
CA PHE A 793 5.72 32.41 -27.65
C PHE A 793 5.79 33.64 -28.56
N GLU A 794 5.74 33.47 -29.89
CA GLU A 794 5.66 34.60 -30.84
C GLU A 794 4.43 35.48 -30.58
N ARG A 795 3.26 34.87 -30.31
CA ARG A 795 2.03 35.59 -29.93
C ARG A 795 2.13 36.28 -28.57
N ILE A 796 2.77 35.65 -27.57
CA ILE A 796 2.98 36.27 -26.25
C ILE A 796 3.90 37.48 -26.38
N GLU A 797 5.02 37.36 -27.08
CA GLU A 797 5.95 38.47 -27.30
C GLU A 797 5.29 39.60 -28.11
N SER A 798 4.51 39.28 -29.15
CA SER A 798 3.75 40.26 -29.94
C SER A 798 2.70 40.99 -29.08
N ALA A 799 1.83 40.23 -28.39
CA ALA A 799 0.78 40.81 -27.56
C ALA A 799 1.32 41.62 -26.38
N GLN A 800 2.46 41.25 -25.80
CA GLN A 800 3.09 42.01 -24.72
C GLN A 800 3.73 43.32 -25.20
N ASN A 801 4.12 43.43 -26.48
CA ASN A 801 4.54 44.68 -27.11
C ASN A 801 3.34 45.58 -27.45
N GLU A 802 2.20 45.02 -27.88
CA GLU A 802 0.99 45.79 -28.23
C GLU A 802 0.14 46.20 -27.00
N THR A 803 0.08 45.34 -25.98
CA THR A 803 -0.83 45.48 -24.83
C THR A 803 -0.13 45.23 -23.49
N PRO A 804 0.65 46.20 -22.96
CA PRO A 804 1.44 46.04 -21.73
C PRO A 804 0.60 45.81 -20.45
N ASN A 805 -0.71 46.06 -20.51
CA ASN A 805 -1.68 45.76 -19.43
C ASN A 805 -2.04 44.27 -19.33
N ILE A 806 -1.60 43.45 -20.30
CA ILE A 806 -1.82 42.01 -20.33
C ILE A 806 -0.51 41.30 -20.00
N SER A 807 -0.58 40.35 -19.06
CA SER A 807 0.56 39.49 -18.71
C SER A 807 0.20 38.02 -18.88
N TYR A 808 1.16 37.24 -19.35
CA TYR A 808 1.01 35.82 -19.64
C TYR A 808 1.89 34.97 -18.71
N ASN A 809 1.34 33.87 -18.21
CA ASN A 809 2.06 32.87 -17.43
C ASN A 809 1.88 31.51 -18.11
N VAL A 810 2.99 30.91 -18.55
CA VAL A 810 3.01 29.59 -19.19
C VAL A 810 3.62 28.58 -18.23
N ARG A 811 2.94 27.46 -18.02
CA ARG A 811 3.52 26.26 -17.36
C ARG A 811 3.38 25.05 -18.26
N VAL A 812 4.26 24.08 -18.09
CA VAL A 812 4.18 22.78 -18.77
C VAL A 812 4.22 21.63 -17.78
N SER A 813 3.49 20.57 -18.10
CA SER A 813 3.64 19.26 -17.47
C SER A 813 3.65 18.20 -18.57
N TYR A 814 4.40 17.11 -18.34
CA TYR A 814 4.50 16.02 -19.31
C TYR A 814 4.51 14.69 -18.59
N PHE A 815 3.59 13.80 -18.95
CA PHE A 815 3.48 12.47 -18.34
C PHE A 815 3.19 11.39 -19.38
N GLU A 816 3.55 10.14 -19.07
CA GLU A 816 3.11 8.98 -19.83
C GLU A 816 2.15 8.10 -19.02
N VAL A 817 1.16 7.53 -19.71
CA VAL A 817 0.30 6.43 -19.23
C VAL A 817 0.81 5.14 -19.86
N TYR A 818 1.32 4.24 -19.03
CA TYR A 818 1.87 2.95 -19.45
C TYR A 818 1.36 1.84 -18.53
N ASN A 819 0.86 0.74 -19.09
CA ASN A 819 0.38 -0.42 -18.34
C ASN A 819 -0.62 -0.04 -17.21
N GLU A 820 -1.54 0.89 -17.48
CA GLU A 820 -2.50 1.45 -16.50
C GLU A 820 -1.85 2.08 -15.24
N HIS A 821 -0.67 2.69 -15.40
CA HIS A 821 0.00 3.52 -14.40
C HIS A 821 0.42 4.86 -15.04
N VAL A 822 0.53 5.94 -14.23
CA VAL A 822 0.98 7.27 -14.67
C VAL A 822 2.40 7.52 -14.17
N ARG A 823 3.28 8.06 -15.03
CA ARG A 823 4.62 8.54 -14.66
C ARG A 823 4.86 9.96 -15.17
N ASP A 824 5.45 10.78 -14.31
CA ASP A 824 6.03 12.06 -14.69
C ASP A 824 7.24 11.84 -15.61
N LEU A 825 7.32 12.59 -16.71
CA LEU A 825 8.46 12.56 -17.63
C LEU A 825 9.48 13.69 -17.35
N LEU A 826 9.09 14.71 -16.57
CA LEU A 826 9.93 15.84 -16.18
C LEU A 826 10.78 15.56 -14.93
N VAL A 827 10.55 14.43 -14.26
CA VAL A 827 11.37 13.94 -13.13
C VAL A 827 12.48 13.00 -13.64
N PRO A 828 13.76 13.21 -13.27
CA PRO A 828 14.85 12.34 -13.73
C PRO A 828 14.79 10.95 -13.10
N VAL A 829 14.98 9.92 -13.93
CA VAL A 829 14.98 8.51 -13.50
C VAL A 829 16.26 8.19 -12.72
N VAL A 830 16.12 7.85 -11.43
CA VAL A 830 17.23 7.44 -10.56
C VAL A 830 17.53 5.95 -10.77
N ALA A 831 18.77 5.62 -11.13
CA ALA A 831 19.21 4.23 -11.28
C ALA A 831 19.06 3.45 -9.96
N ASN A 832 18.73 2.16 -10.06
CA ASN A 832 18.49 1.23 -8.95
C ASN A 832 17.32 1.56 -8.01
N GLN A 833 16.44 2.52 -8.35
CA GLN A 833 15.16 2.74 -7.66
C GLN A 833 13.97 2.19 -8.46
N PRO A 834 12.90 1.71 -7.80
CA PRO A 834 11.67 1.31 -8.48
C PRO A 834 10.95 2.54 -9.08
N PRO A 835 10.27 2.40 -10.23
CA PRO A 835 9.56 3.51 -10.86
C PRO A 835 8.44 4.04 -9.97
N TYR A 836 8.44 5.34 -9.72
CA TYR A 836 7.39 6.02 -8.95
C TYR A 836 6.16 6.27 -9.84
N TYR A 837 4.97 5.93 -9.34
CA TYR A 837 3.71 6.06 -10.09
C TYR A 837 2.77 7.06 -9.43
N LEU A 838 2.33 8.06 -10.20
CA LEU A 838 1.45 9.11 -9.72
C LEU A 838 0.00 8.64 -9.58
N LYS A 839 -0.73 9.23 -8.62
CA LYS A 839 -2.12 8.85 -8.29
C LYS A 839 -3.10 9.87 -8.84
N ILE A 840 -4.13 9.39 -9.53
CA ILE A 840 -5.17 10.26 -10.09
C ILE A 840 -6.18 10.65 -9.00
N ARG A 841 -6.67 11.88 -9.07
CA ARG A 841 -7.72 12.45 -8.23
C ARG A 841 -8.73 13.18 -9.12
N GLU A 842 -9.86 13.59 -8.55
CA GLU A 842 -10.92 14.27 -9.29
C GLU A 842 -11.35 15.50 -8.48
N SER A 843 -11.10 16.69 -9.04
CA SER A 843 -11.52 17.98 -8.49
C SER A 843 -13.02 18.20 -8.74
N PRO A 844 -13.79 18.75 -7.79
CA PRO A 844 -15.20 19.08 -8.01
C PRO A 844 -15.42 20.10 -9.13
N THR A 845 -14.46 21.00 -9.36
CA THR A 845 -14.53 22.06 -10.38
C THR A 845 -13.80 21.65 -11.66
N GLU A 846 -12.58 21.12 -11.55
CA GLU A 846 -11.69 20.88 -12.71
C GLU A 846 -11.70 19.44 -13.24
N GLY A 847 -12.41 18.53 -12.56
CA GLY A 847 -12.45 17.12 -12.94
C GLY A 847 -11.13 16.37 -12.71
N PRO A 848 -10.87 15.29 -13.47
CA PRO A 848 -9.75 14.39 -13.21
C PRO A 848 -8.36 14.99 -13.48
N TYR A 849 -7.49 14.93 -12.47
CA TYR A 849 -6.11 15.42 -12.51
C TYR A 849 -5.14 14.41 -11.91
N VAL A 850 -3.86 14.52 -12.28
CA VAL A 850 -2.78 13.70 -11.71
C VAL A 850 -2.25 14.41 -10.46
N LYS A 851 -2.37 13.79 -9.28
CA LYS A 851 -1.81 14.35 -8.04
C LYS A 851 -0.29 14.21 -8.07
N ASP A 852 0.40 15.24 -7.58
CA ASP A 852 1.87 15.29 -7.43
C ASP A 852 2.62 15.25 -8.78
N LEU A 853 1.98 15.69 -9.86
CA LEU A 853 2.59 15.92 -11.18
C LEU A 853 3.39 17.23 -11.19
N THR A 854 4.56 17.23 -11.82
CA THR A 854 5.41 18.41 -11.94
C THR A 854 4.85 19.40 -12.98
N GLU A 855 4.43 20.58 -12.51
CA GLU A 855 4.22 21.76 -13.36
C GLU A 855 5.46 22.66 -13.32
N VAL A 856 6.08 22.90 -14.47
CA VAL A 856 7.25 23.78 -14.59
C VAL A 856 6.86 25.09 -15.28
N PRO A 857 7.06 26.27 -14.65
CA PRO A 857 6.88 27.55 -15.34
C PRO A 857 7.99 27.76 -16.37
N VAL A 858 7.62 28.18 -17.59
CA VAL A 858 8.53 28.41 -18.71
C VAL A 858 8.37 29.83 -19.26
N ARG A 859 9.49 30.48 -19.60
CA ARG A 859 9.52 31.90 -20.02
C ARG A 859 9.85 32.13 -21.48
N ASN A 860 10.27 31.12 -22.22
CA ASN A 860 10.72 31.23 -23.61
C ASN A 860 10.68 29.86 -24.31
N LEU A 861 10.75 29.90 -25.65
CA LEU A 861 10.74 28.72 -26.52
C LEU A 861 11.84 27.70 -26.18
N ASN A 862 13.05 28.16 -25.80
CA ASN A 862 14.16 27.27 -25.47
C ASN A 862 13.93 26.47 -24.18
N GLU A 863 13.28 27.04 -23.17
CA GLU A 863 12.90 26.34 -21.95
C GLU A 863 11.86 25.23 -22.23
N ILE A 864 10.79 25.54 -22.96
CA ILE A 864 9.74 24.55 -23.26
C ILE A 864 10.26 23.41 -24.14
N LEU A 865 11.04 23.70 -25.19
CA LEU A 865 11.65 22.68 -26.05
C LEU A 865 12.68 21.82 -25.29
N ARG A 866 13.38 22.39 -24.30
CA ARG A 866 14.27 21.62 -23.41
C ARG A 866 13.48 20.65 -22.53
N TYR A 867 12.37 21.06 -21.92
CA TYR A 867 11.54 20.17 -21.08
C TYR A 867 10.85 19.08 -21.91
N MET A 868 10.40 19.40 -23.12
CA MET A 868 9.89 18.44 -24.11
C MET A 868 10.96 17.39 -24.45
N THR A 869 12.16 17.83 -24.87
CA THR A 869 13.29 16.95 -25.21
C THR A 869 13.76 16.09 -24.02
N MET A 870 13.67 16.62 -22.81
CA MET A 870 13.98 15.88 -21.59
C MET A 870 12.94 14.78 -21.32
N GLY A 871 11.65 15.10 -21.48
CA GLY A 871 10.57 14.14 -21.26
C GLY A 871 10.55 12.98 -22.27
N ASP A 872 10.81 13.22 -23.55
CA ASP A 872 10.92 12.14 -24.54
C ASP A 872 12.08 11.17 -24.23
N ARG A 873 13.18 11.68 -23.64
CA ARG A 873 14.30 10.82 -23.17
C ARG A 873 13.94 10.02 -21.91
N SER A 874 12.95 10.47 -21.13
CA SER A 874 12.41 9.76 -19.95
C SER A 874 11.35 8.71 -20.31
N ARG A 875 10.80 8.69 -21.53
CA ARG A 875 9.79 7.71 -21.98
C ARG A 875 10.36 6.29 -21.95
N THR A 876 9.50 5.31 -21.64
CA THR A 876 9.98 3.95 -21.31
C THR A 876 10.43 3.15 -22.52
N VAL A 877 11.74 2.99 -22.67
CA VAL A 877 12.37 2.19 -23.74
C VAL A 877 12.23 0.68 -23.44
N ALA A 878 11.46 -0.04 -24.26
CA ALA A 878 11.26 -1.48 -24.14
C ALA A 878 12.17 -2.30 -25.07
N SER A 879 12.95 -3.24 -24.51
CA SER A 879 13.93 -4.05 -25.25
C SER A 879 13.30 -5.20 -26.06
N THR A 880 12.75 -4.88 -27.24
CA THR A 880 12.24 -5.88 -28.21
C THR A 880 12.49 -5.48 -29.66
N ARG A 881 12.49 -6.49 -30.55
CA ARG A 881 12.85 -6.43 -31.99
C ARG A 881 11.87 -5.67 -32.91
N MET A 882 11.08 -4.75 -32.35
CA MET A 882 10.26 -3.76 -33.06
C MET A 882 10.52 -2.40 -32.42
N ASN A 883 11.34 -1.58 -33.08
CA ASN A 883 11.92 -0.37 -32.51
C ASN A 883 10.99 0.85 -32.65
N ASP A 884 9.99 0.98 -31.77
CA ASP A 884 9.33 2.27 -31.55
C ASP A 884 8.80 2.42 -30.12
N THR A 885 9.38 3.36 -29.36
CA THR A 885 8.97 3.70 -27.99
C THR A 885 7.53 4.23 -27.92
N SER A 886 7.04 4.88 -28.98
CA SER A 886 5.67 5.44 -29.04
C SER A 886 4.59 4.34 -29.11
N SER A 887 4.94 3.11 -29.48
CA SER A 887 3.98 2.03 -29.70
C SER A 887 3.20 1.59 -28.45
N ARG A 888 3.73 1.81 -27.24
CA ARG A 888 3.23 1.17 -25.99
C ARG A 888 2.82 2.09 -24.85
N SER A 889 3.13 3.38 -24.91
CA SER A 889 2.74 4.35 -23.86
C SER A 889 2.04 5.55 -24.47
N HIS A 890 0.95 6.01 -23.85
CA HIS A 890 0.30 7.27 -24.23
C HIS A 890 1.05 8.43 -23.58
N ALA A 891 1.58 9.36 -24.36
CA ALA A 891 2.24 10.55 -23.83
C ALA A 891 1.28 11.76 -23.90
N VAL A 892 1.15 12.49 -22.80
CA VAL A 892 0.26 13.65 -22.66
C VAL A 892 1.09 14.86 -22.28
N PHE A 893 1.41 15.69 -23.27
CA PHE A 893 2.03 17.00 -23.07
C PHE A 893 0.93 18.02 -22.79
N THR A 894 1.03 18.76 -21.69
CA THR A 894 0.03 19.77 -21.32
C THR A 894 0.70 21.13 -21.11
N ILE A 895 0.28 22.13 -21.88
CA ILE A 895 0.61 23.52 -21.65
C ILE A 895 -0.56 24.18 -20.89
N MET A 896 -0.25 24.85 -19.79
CA MET A 896 -1.17 25.71 -19.05
C MET A 896 -0.86 27.15 -19.42
N LEU A 897 -1.80 27.84 -20.05
CA LEU A 897 -1.70 29.26 -20.40
C LEU A 897 -2.65 30.05 -19.49
N LYS A 898 -2.09 31.00 -18.73
CA LYS A 898 -2.84 31.91 -17.87
C LYS A 898 -2.60 33.35 -18.33
N GLN A 899 -3.65 34.01 -18.79
CA GLN A 899 -3.65 35.41 -19.20
C GLN A 899 -4.27 36.24 -18.09
N ILE A 900 -3.57 37.29 -17.65
CA ILE A 900 -4.05 38.22 -16.62
C ILE A 900 -4.11 39.61 -17.26
N HIS A 901 -5.33 40.13 -17.42
CA HIS A 901 -5.58 41.47 -17.95
C HIS A 901 -5.93 42.40 -16.79
N HIS A 902 -5.12 43.43 -16.58
CA HIS A 902 -5.40 44.52 -15.65
C HIS A 902 -6.10 45.64 -16.42
N ASP A 903 -7.37 45.90 -16.11
CA ASP A 903 -7.99 47.14 -16.58
C ASP A 903 -7.51 48.29 -15.69
N MET A 904 -7.09 49.39 -16.32
CA MET A 904 -6.59 50.60 -15.65
C MET A 904 -7.69 51.65 -15.45
N GLU A 905 -8.86 51.49 -16.08
CA GLU A 905 -10.00 52.41 -15.92
C GLU A 905 -10.97 51.95 -14.82
N THR A 906 -11.12 50.64 -14.63
CA THR A 906 -12.06 50.04 -13.64
C THR A 906 -11.39 49.50 -12.38
N ASP A 907 -10.06 49.34 -12.38
CA ASP A 907 -9.29 48.55 -11.39
C ASP A 907 -9.74 47.07 -11.30
N GLU A 908 -10.50 46.57 -12.28
CA GLU A 908 -10.86 45.17 -12.36
C GLU A 908 -9.75 44.32 -12.98
N THR A 909 -9.50 43.16 -12.37
CA THR A 909 -8.47 42.23 -12.83
C THR A 909 -9.12 40.94 -13.30
N THR A 910 -9.06 40.70 -14.60
CA THR A 910 -9.65 39.50 -15.20
C THR A 910 -8.58 38.47 -15.50
N GLU A 911 -8.85 37.23 -15.11
CA GLU A 911 -7.96 36.10 -15.35
C GLU A 911 -8.64 35.13 -16.30
N ARG A 912 -7.93 34.73 -17.36
CA ARG A 912 -8.33 33.62 -18.25
C ARG A 912 -7.34 32.48 -18.13
N SER A 913 -7.85 31.26 -18.05
CA SER A 913 -7.04 30.05 -17.95
C SER A 913 -7.38 29.03 -19.03
N SER A 914 -6.41 28.67 -19.86
CA SER A 914 -6.55 27.67 -20.90
C SER A 914 -5.56 26.52 -20.72
N ARG A 915 -6.00 25.34 -21.16
CA ARG A 915 -5.28 24.08 -21.07
C ARG A 915 -5.11 23.55 -22.48
N ILE A 916 -3.88 23.41 -22.95
CA ILE A 916 -3.54 22.85 -24.26
C ILE A 916 -3.05 21.42 -24.06
N ARG A 917 -3.88 20.42 -24.34
CA ARG A 917 -3.52 19.00 -24.21
C ARG A 917 -3.14 18.41 -25.56
N LEU A 918 -1.87 18.04 -25.73
CA LEU A 918 -1.32 17.46 -26.95
C LEU A 918 -0.92 16.00 -26.66
N VAL A 919 -1.62 15.06 -27.30
CA VAL A 919 -1.61 13.63 -26.91
C VAL A 919 -1.13 12.73 -28.05
N ASP A 920 -0.06 11.99 -27.80
CA ASP A 920 0.47 10.91 -28.65
C ASP A 920 0.03 9.57 -28.04
N LEU A 921 -0.99 8.92 -28.60
CA LEU A 921 -1.52 7.65 -28.10
C LEU A 921 -0.65 6.46 -28.52
N ALA A 922 -0.75 5.34 -27.80
CA ALA A 922 -0.15 4.07 -28.18
C ALA A 922 -0.76 3.48 -29.48
N GLY A 923 -0.17 2.39 -30.00
CA GLY A 923 -0.67 1.69 -31.19
C GLY A 923 -2.06 1.09 -31.01
N SER A 924 -2.96 1.31 -31.97
CA SER A 924 -4.33 0.75 -31.96
C SER A 924 -4.42 -0.72 -32.36
N GLU A 925 -3.32 -1.32 -32.84
CA GLU A 925 -3.30 -2.68 -33.34
C GLU A 925 -3.53 -3.74 -32.25
N ARG A 926 -4.24 -4.81 -32.64
CA ARG A 926 -4.66 -5.84 -31.69
C ARG A 926 -3.48 -6.66 -31.19
N ALA A 927 -3.33 -6.81 -29.87
CA ALA A 927 -2.24 -7.57 -29.24
C ALA A 927 -2.03 -9.00 -29.82
N LYS A 928 -3.07 -9.65 -30.36
CA LYS A 928 -2.99 -10.98 -30.99
C LYS A 928 -2.23 -11.02 -32.33
N ALA A 929 -1.85 -9.86 -32.88
CA ALA A 929 -0.90 -9.75 -33.99
C ALA A 929 0.57 -9.79 -33.52
N THR A 930 0.83 -9.67 -32.21
CA THR A 930 2.18 -9.80 -31.62
C THR A 930 2.39 -11.20 -31.09
N GLU A 931 3.55 -11.81 -31.39
CA GLU A 931 3.93 -13.15 -30.91
C GLU A 931 4.45 -13.13 -29.45
N ALA A 932 3.81 -12.30 -28.61
CA ALA A 932 4.25 -12.01 -27.25
C ALA A 932 3.64 -12.98 -26.23
N THR A 933 4.48 -13.64 -25.44
CA THR A 933 4.08 -14.58 -24.38
C THR A 933 4.30 -14.02 -22.97
N GLY A 934 3.61 -14.61 -21.98
CA GLY A 934 3.76 -14.31 -20.55
C GLY A 934 3.51 -12.83 -20.21
N GLN A 935 4.44 -12.23 -19.46
CA GLN A 935 4.34 -10.85 -18.96
C GLN A 935 4.07 -9.81 -20.07
N ARG A 936 4.61 -10.00 -21.28
CA ARG A 936 4.39 -9.11 -22.43
C ARG A 936 2.97 -9.18 -22.99
N LEU A 937 2.27 -10.31 -22.81
CA LEU A 937 0.86 -10.43 -23.16
C LEU A 937 -0.02 -9.67 -22.14
N ARG A 938 0.34 -9.70 -20.85
CA ARG A 938 -0.33 -8.91 -19.81
C ARG A 938 -0.13 -7.40 -20.03
N GLU A 939 1.09 -6.98 -20.37
CA GLU A 939 1.45 -5.62 -20.82
C GLU A 939 0.60 -5.18 -22.03
N GLY A 940 0.63 -5.94 -23.12
CA GLY A 940 -0.15 -5.67 -24.34
C GLY A 940 -1.66 -5.63 -24.12
N SER A 941 -2.17 -6.46 -23.19
CA SER A 941 -3.57 -6.47 -22.76
C SER A 941 -3.95 -5.17 -22.04
N ASN A 942 -3.13 -4.69 -21.10
CA ASN A 942 -3.39 -3.44 -20.38
C ASN A 942 -3.25 -2.19 -21.27
N ILE A 943 -2.33 -2.20 -22.23
CA ILE A 943 -2.25 -1.15 -23.27
C ILE A 943 -3.54 -1.16 -24.09
N ASN A 944 -3.96 -2.33 -24.60
CA ASN A 944 -5.20 -2.49 -25.35
C ASN A 944 -6.45 -2.17 -24.51
N LYS A 945 -6.45 -2.37 -23.18
CA LYS A 945 -7.56 -2.01 -22.28
C LYS A 945 -7.87 -0.52 -22.37
N SER A 946 -6.85 0.34 -22.33
CA SER A 946 -7.02 1.80 -22.42
C SER A 946 -7.64 2.24 -23.75
N LEU A 947 -7.17 1.72 -24.88
CA LEU A 947 -7.69 2.04 -26.21
C LEU A 947 -9.06 1.39 -26.49
N THR A 948 -9.30 0.17 -26.03
CA THR A 948 -10.63 -0.48 -26.09
C THR A 948 -11.66 0.29 -25.27
N THR A 949 -11.24 0.85 -24.13
CA THR A 949 -12.10 1.71 -23.29
C THR A 949 -12.35 3.05 -23.96
N LEU A 950 -11.34 3.68 -24.56
CA LEU A 950 -11.49 4.88 -25.39
C LEU A 950 -12.51 4.65 -26.52
N GLY A 951 -12.42 3.52 -27.21
CA GLY A 951 -13.39 3.12 -28.23
C GLY A 951 -14.82 2.93 -27.69
N ARG A 952 -14.98 2.33 -26.51
CA ARG A 952 -16.29 2.21 -25.82
C ARG A 952 -16.85 3.57 -25.41
N VAL A 953 -16.01 4.50 -24.96
CA VAL A 953 -16.38 5.89 -24.64
C VAL A 953 -16.84 6.63 -25.91
N ILE A 954 -16.06 6.55 -27.00
CA ILE A 954 -16.40 7.15 -28.30
C ILE A 954 -17.75 6.64 -28.82
N GLY A 955 -17.96 5.31 -28.82
CA GLY A 955 -19.23 4.71 -29.26
C GLY A 955 -20.43 5.16 -28.42
N ALA A 956 -20.30 5.15 -27.08
CA ALA A 956 -21.37 5.59 -26.18
C ALA A 956 -21.74 7.08 -26.36
N LEU A 957 -20.76 7.94 -26.67
CA LEU A 957 -20.98 9.36 -26.93
C LEU A 957 -21.56 9.62 -28.33
N ALA A 958 -21.21 8.82 -29.34
CA ALA A 958 -21.72 8.92 -30.69
C ALA A 958 -23.19 8.45 -30.80
N ASP A 959 -23.52 7.31 -30.20
CA ASP A 959 -24.85 6.68 -30.30
C ASP A 959 -25.94 7.40 -29.50
N ALA A 960 -25.57 8.24 -28.54
CA ALA A 960 -26.50 8.97 -27.65
C ALA A 960 -27.53 9.87 -28.38
N LYS A 961 -27.32 10.16 -29.68
CA LYS A 961 -28.25 10.93 -30.53
C LYS A 961 -29.32 10.07 -31.24
N ALA A 962 -29.20 8.73 -31.26
CA ALA A 962 -29.96 7.85 -32.16
C ALA A 962 -31.43 7.56 -31.77
N GLY A 963 -32.16 8.56 -31.26
CA GLY A 963 -33.64 8.58 -31.12
C GLY A 963 -34.31 7.53 -30.21
N SER A 964 -33.56 6.57 -29.66
CA SER A 964 -34.08 5.32 -29.11
C SER A 964 -34.64 5.45 -27.69
N ARG A 965 -35.93 5.79 -27.59
CA ARG A 965 -36.71 5.81 -26.32
C ARG A 965 -36.96 4.41 -25.70
N LYS A 966 -35.92 3.56 -25.50
CA LYS A 966 -36.02 2.36 -24.62
C LYS A 966 -34.70 1.62 -24.26
N ARG A 967 -33.58 2.33 -24.08
CA ARG A 967 -32.43 1.79 -23.32
C ARG A 967 -32.13 2.62 -22.06
N SER A 968 -31.24 2.11 -21.21
CA SER A 968 -30.88 2.75 -19.95
C SER A 968 -30.25 4.14 -20.20
N LYS A 969 -30.08 4.93 -19.14
CA LYS A 969 -28.99 5.90 -19.12
C LYS A 969 -27.68 5.11 -19.13
N ASP A 970 -27.16 4.81 -20.31
CA ASP A 970 -25.88 4.13 -20.44
C ASP A 970 -24.77 5.07 -19.96
N VAL A 971 -24.17 4.73 -18.83
CA VAL A 971 -23.12 5.53 -18.18
C VAL A 971 -21.85 5.41 -19.02
N VAL A 972 -21.38 6.53 -19.56
CA VAL A 972 -20.15 6.58 -20.38
C VAL A 972 -18.97 6.10 -19.52
N PRO A 973 -18.24 5.04 -19.92
CA PRO A 973 -17.34 4.29 -19.04
C PRO A 973 -15.95 4.96 -18.87
N TYR A 974 -15.92 6.26 -18.57
CA TYR A 974 -14.68 7.02 -18.43
C TYR A 974 -13.71 6.43 -17.39
N ARG A 975 -14.23 5.89 -16.27
CA ARG A 975 -13.43 5.31 -15.18
C ARG A 975 -12.92 3.88 -15.43
N ASP A 976 -13.30 3.24 -16.54
CA ASP A 976 -12.85 1.86 -16.82
C ASP A 976 -11.34 1.79 -17.16
N SER A 977 -10.71 2.90 -17.58
CA SER A 977 -9.26 3.01 -17.79
C SER A 977 -8.71 4.37 -17.36
N ILE A 978 -7.39 4.45 -17.10
CA ILE A 978 -6.74 5.71 -16.69
C ILE A 978 -6.84 6.78 -17.80
N LEU A 979 -6.53 6.39 -19.03
CA LEU A 979 -6.53 7.30 -20.18
C LEU A 979 -7.89 7.98 -20.36
N THR A 980 -8.97 7.20 -20.32
CA THR A 980 -10.34 7.72 -20.47
C THR A 980 -10.83 8.52 -19.28
N TRP A 981 -10.25 8.34 -18.09
CA TRP A 981 -10.60 9.15 -16.93
C TRP A 981 -9.92 10.53 -17.01
N LEU A 982 -8.64 10.59 -17.38
CA LEU A 982 -7.92 11.86 -17.60
C LEU A 982 -8.46 12.65 -18.79
N LEU A 983 -8.83 11.96 -19.89
CA LEU A 983 -9.45 12.55 -21.07
C LEU A 983 -10.99 12.69 -20.96
N LYS A 984 -11.60 12.45 -19.80
CA LYS A 984 -13.04 12.60 -19.55
C LYS A 984 -13.57 13.96 -20.03
N ASP A 985 -12.85 15.02 -19.64
CA ASP A 985 -13.24 16.39 -19.96
C ASP A 985 -12.99 16.70 -21.45
N SER A 986 -11.86 16.23 -21.97
CA SER A 986 -11.48 16.35 -23.39
C SER A 986 -12.47 15.67 -24.35
N LEU A 987 -13.08 14.54 -23.97
CA LEU A 987 -13.94 13.75 -24.87
C LEU A 987 -15.42 14.10 -24.79
N GLY A 988 -15.88 14.89 -23.82
CA GLY A 988 -17.30 15.24 -23.70
C GLY A 988 -17.65 16.30 -22.65
N GLY A 989 -16.64 16.94 -22.04
CA GLY A 989 -16.77 18.04 -21.09
C GLY A 989 -16.32 19.37 -21.70
N ASN A 990 -15.57 20.14 -20.92
CA ASN A 990 -15.16 21.51 -21.19
C ASN A 990 -13.86 21.59 -22.00
N SER A 991 -13.90 21.20 -23.28
CA SER A 991 -12.72 21.23 -24.16
C SER A 991 -13.12 21.33 -25.63
N LYS A 992 -12.51 22.22 -26.42
CA LYS A 992 -12.55 22.15 -27.89
C LYS A 992 -11.57 21.05 -28.33
N THR A 993 -12.06 20.02 -29.00
CA THR A 993 -11.27 18.78 -29.18
C THR A 993 -11.17 18.33 -30.63
N ALA A 994 -9.95 17.94 -31.03
CA ALA A 994 -9.64 17.37 -32.33
C ALA A 994 -9.02 15.97 -32.22
N MET A 995 -9.39 15.09 -33.15
CA MET A 995 -8.80 13.78 -33.38
C MET A 995 -8.03 13.78 -34.71
N ILE A 996 -6.76 13.39 -34.67
CA ILE A 996 -5.92 13.18 -35.86
C ILE A 996 -5.76 11.67 -36.08
N ALA A 997 -6.54 11.13 -37.02
CA ALA A 997 -6.49 9.71 -37.37
C ALA A 997 -5.36 9.45 -38.39
N CYS A 998 -4.25 8.90 -37.91
CA CYS A 998 -3.06 8.60 -38.71
C CYS A 998 -3.17 7.17 -39.29
N ILE A 999 -3.13 7.01 -40.61
CA ILE A 999 -3.37 5.74 -41.31
C ILE A 999 -2.19 5.33 -42.22
N ALA A 1000 -2.02 4.03 -42.41
CA ALA A 1000 -0.97 3.47 -43.26
C ALA A 1000 -1.53 3.13 -44.66
N PRO A 1001 -0.80 3.45 -45.76
CA PRO A 1001 -1.29 3.25 -47.11
C PRO A 1001 -1.51 1.77 -47.49
N SER A 1002 -0.82 0.81 -46.84
CA SER A 1002 -0.80 -0.61 -47.25
C SER A 1002 -1.56 -1.59 -46.35
N ASP A 1003 -2.14 -1.14 -45.23
CA ASP A 1003 -2.77 -2.00 -44.22
C ASP A 1003 -4.29 -1.78 -44.23
N TYR A 1004 -5.04 -2.77 -44.73
CA TYR A 1004 -6.48 -2.64 -44.91
C TYR A 1004 -7.28 -2.75 -43.59
N GLU A 1005 -6.95 -3.70 -42.71
CA GLU A 1005 -7.81 -3.97 -41.53
C GLU A 1005 -7.63 -2.90 -40.46
N GLU A 1006 -6.40 -2.48 -40.15
CA GLU A 1006 -6.15 -1.46 -39.13
C GLU A 1006 -6.50 -0.05 -39.62
N THR A 1007 -6.33 0.25 -40.92
CA THR A 1007 -6.85 1.50 -41.51
C THR A 1007 -8.38 1.55 -41.50
N LEU A 1008 -9.08 0.47 -41.90
CA LEU A 1008 -10.54 0.42 -41.82
C LEU A 1008 -11.06 0.56 -40.39
N SER A 1009 -10.36 -0.04 -39.42
CA SER A 1009 -10.65 0.15 -37.99
C SER A 1009 -10.43 1.59 -37.53
N THR A 1010 -9.36 2.25 -37.99
CA THR A 1010 -9.04 3.64 -37.67
C THR A 1010 -10.05 4.62 -38.27
N LEU A 1011 -10.40 4.47 -39.55
CA LEU A 1011 -11.40 5.31 -40.24
C LEU A 1011 -12.80 5.20 -39.62
N ARG A 1012 -13.19 4.01 -39.15
CA ARG A 1012 -14.46 3.80 -38.42
C ARG A 1012 -14.49 4.50 -37.07
N TYR A 1013 -13.39 4.51 -36.32
CA TYR A 1013 -13.32 5.27 -35.07
C TYR A 1013 -13.38 6.78 -35.31
N ALA A 1014 -12.74 7.26 -36.39
CA ALA A 1014 -12.79 8.65 -36.81
C ALA A 1014 -14.23 9.10 -37.16
N ASP A 1015 -14.98 8.33 -37.95
CA ASP A 1015 -16.39 8.61 -38.30
C ASP A 1015 -17.32 8.60 -37.08
N GLN A 1016 -17.05 7.75 -36.08
CA GLN A 1016 -17.77 7.78 -34.80
C GLN A 1016 -17.43 9.02 -33.97
N ALA A 1017 -16.14 9.37 -33.86
CA ALA A 1017 -15.68 10.53 -33.09
C ALA A 1017 -16.30 11.85 -33.58
N LYS A 1018 -16.45 12.04 -34.90
CA LYS A 1018 -17.06 13.23 -35.54
C LYS A 1018 -18.50 13.53 -35.09
N ARG A 1019 -19.16 12.57 -34.44
CA ARG A 1019 -20.55 12.66 -33.96
C ARG A 1019 -20.65 13.13 -32.51
N ILE A 1020 -19.56 13.04 -31.76
CA ILE A 1020 -19.44 13.48 -30.37
C ILE A 1020 -19.61 15.00 -30.29
N ARG A 1021 -20.23 15.50 -29.21
CA ARG A 1021 -20.30 16.94 -28.90
C ARG A 1021 -19.63 17.23 -27.57
N THR A 1022 -18.82 18.28 -27.58
CA THR A 1022 -18.17 18.86 -26.41
C THR A 1022 -19.04 20.00 -25.84
N ARG A 1023 -18.69 20.47 -24.65
CA ARG A 1023 -19.32 21.62 -23.97
C ARG A 1023 -18.24 22.63 -23.56
N ALA A 1024 -17.42 23.03 -24.51
CA ALA A 1024 -16.35 24.00 -24.28
C ALA A 1024 -16.92 25.37 -23.86
N VAL A 1025 -16.37 25.94 -22.79
CA VAL A 1025 -16.69 27.24 -22.21
C VAL A 1025 -15.40 28.05 -22.08
N VAL A 1026 -15.49 29.39 -22.15
CA VAL A 1026 -14.37 30.27 -21.81
C VAL A 1026 -14.20 30.27 -20.30
N ASN A 1027 -12.98 29.98 -19.84
CA ASN A 1027 -12.66 29.88 -18.42
C ASN A 1027 -12.06 31.22 -18.00
N GLN A 1028 -12.95 32.13 -17.56
CA GLN A 1028 -12.60 33.46 -17.12
C GLN A 1028 -13.11 33.70 -15.70
N ASP A 1029 -12.19 33.98 -14.79
CA ASP A 1029 -12.50 34.43 -13.43
C ASP A 1029 -12.43 35.97 -13.39
N GLN A 1030 -13.49 36.60 -12.90
CA GLN A 1030 -13.49 38.02 -12.55
C GLN A 1030 -13.19 38.13 -11.05
N ILE A 1031 -12.09 38.79 -10.70
CA ILE A 1031 -11.71 39.02 -9.31
C ILE A 1031 -11.58 40.53 -9.11
N SER A 1032 -12.45 41.10 -8.28
CA SER A 1032 -12.35 42.52 -7.93
C SER A 1032 -11.07 42.81 -7.15
N SER A 1033 -10.53 44.02 -7.29
CA SER A 1033 -9.35 44.49 -6.54
C SER A 1033 -9.47 44.21 -5.02
N ALA A 1034 -10.64 44.49 -4.45
CA ALA A 1034 -10.93 44.24 -3.03
C ALA A 1034 -10.98 42.75 -2.65
N GLU A 1035 -11.54 41.87 -3.48
CA GLU A 1035 -11.55 40.42 -3.22
C GLU A 1035 -10.17 39.80 -3.44
N ARG A 1036 -9.41 40.29 -4.43
CA ARG A 1036 -8.02 39.90 -4.67
C ARG A 1036 -7.16 40.24 -3.46
N ASP A 1037 -7.21 41.48 -2.96
CA ASP A 1037 -6.42 41.87 -1.80
C ASP A 1037 -6.88 41.17 -0.52
N ALA A 1038 -8.19 40.98 -0.32
CA ALA A 1038 -8.69 40.19 0.81
C ALA A 1038 -8.25 38.72 0.75
N GLN A 1039 -8.24 38.11 -0.44
CA GLN A 1039 -7.83 36.72 -0.64
C GLN A 1039 -6.31 36.55 -0.61
N ILE A 1040 -5.54 37.51 -1.11
CA ILE A 1040 -4.07 37.56 -0.97
C ILE A 1040 -3.70 37.79 0.50
N ALA A 1041 -4.40 38.66 1.24
CA ALA A 1041 -4.19 38.83 2.68
C ALA A 1041 -4.53 37.55 3.45
N ALA A 1042 -5.68 36.92 3.17
CA ALA A 1042 -6.06 35.65 3.78
C ALA A 1042 -5.06 34.52 3.46
N MET A 1043 -4.66 34.36 2.20
CA MET A 1043 -3.62 33.40 1.81
C MET A 1043 -2.25 33.77 2.39
N ALA A 1044 -1.89 35.04 2.54
CA ALA A 1044 -0.62 35.45 3.13
C ALA A 1044 -0.58 35.23 4.65
N ASP A 1045 -1.71 35.38 5.34
CA ASP A 1045 -1.85 35.07 6.76
C ASP A 1045 -1.96 33.55 7.00
N GLU A 1046 -2.65 32.81 6.12
CA GLU A 1046 -2.65 31.34 6.13
C GLU A 1046 -1.27 30.77 5.80
N ILE A 1047 -0.57 31.30 4.78
CA ILE A 1047 0.83 30.97 4.48
C ILE A 1047 1.73 31.36 5.66
N ARG A 1048 1.48 32.47 6.38
CA ARG A 1048 2.25 32.81 7.58
C ARG A 1048 1.98 31.83 8.73
N ALA A 1049 0.73 31.40 8.92
CA ALA A 1049 0.35 30.40 9.91
C ALA A 1049 0.91 29.00 9.56
N LEU A 1050 0.91 28.63 8.28
CA LEU A 1050 1.50 27.39 7.76
C LEU A 1050 3.03 27.45 7.76
N GLN A 1051 3.65 28.60 7.49
CA GLN A 1051 5.10 28.77 7.65
C GLN A 1051 5.50 28.74 9.14
N LEU A 1052 4.68 29.28 10.04
CA LEU A 1052 4.87 29.12 11.47
C LEU A 1052 4.76 27.64 11.88
N SER A 1053 3.70 26.93 11.52
CA SER A 1053 3.51 25.51 11.89
C SER A 1053 4.49 24.55 11.19
N VAL A 1054 4.96 24.86 9.97
CA VAL A 1054 6.06 24.16 9.29
C VAL A 1054 7.41 24.55 9.90
N SER A 1055 7.60 25.77 10.39
CA SER A 1055 8.82 26.13 11.14
C SER A 1055 8.86 25.46 12.51
N GLU A 1056 7.74 25.32 13.21
CA GLU A 1056 7.63 24.55 14.44
C GLU A 1056 7.82 23.06 14.18
N SER A 1057 7.20 22.51 13.12
CA SER A 1057 7.40 21.11 12.74
C SER A 1057 8.85 20.84 12.35
N ARG A 1058 9.48 21.68 11.51
CA ARG A 1058 10.92 21.56 11.16
C ARG A 1058 11.84 21.77 12.35
N ARG A 1059 11.45 22.62 13.31
CA ARG A 1059 12.20 22.81 14.56
C ARG A 1059 12.07 21.59 15.45
N ARG A 1060 10.89 20.98 15.57
CA ARG A 1060 10.69 19.68 16.24
C ARG A 1060 11.45 18.55 15.54
N GLU A 1061 11.36 18.44 14.21
CA GLU A 1061 12.12 17.46 13.40
C GLU A 1061 13.64 17.63 13.57
N LYS A 1062 14.12 18.88 13.65
CA LYS A 1062 15.52 19.15 13.94
C LYS A 1062 15.85 18.82 15.40
N ASP A 1063 15.06 19.26 16.36
CA ASP A 1063 15.31 18.99 17.78
C ASP A 1063 15.25 17.48 18.08
N THR A 1064 14.44 16.69 17.34
CA THR A 1064 14.47 15.22 17.39
C THR A 1064 15.70 14.64 16.69
N LYS A 1065 16.14 15.15 15.53
CA LYS A 1065 17.39 14.68 14.90
C LYS A 1065 18.64 15.01 15.73
N ASP A 1066 18.70 16.23 16.25
CA ASP A 1066 19.72 16.68 17.20
C ASP A 1066 19.62 15.89 18.53
N GLN A 1067 18.53 15.16 18.81
CA GLN A 1067 18.44 14.15 19.89
C GLN A 1067 18.83 12.74 19.43
N GLU A 1068 18.45 12.31 18.23
CA GLU A 1068 18.79 11.01 17.64
C GLU A 1068 20.29 10.88 17.40
N GLU A 1069 20.96 11.89 16.81
CA GLU A 1069 22.42 11.91 16.65
C GLU A 1069 23.13 11.82 18.01
N LYS A 1070 22.64 12.55 19.03
CA LYS A 1070 23.17 12.44 20.40
C LYS A 1070 22.90 11.07 21.01
N LEU A 1071 21.76 10.45 20.71
CA LEU A 1071 21.41 9.12 21.21
C LEU A 1071 22.30 8.05 20.56
N GLU A 1072 22.60 8.14 19.26
CA GLU A 1072 23.60 7.31 18.59
C GLU A 1072 25.01 7.56 19.14
N GLU A 1073 25.40 8.81 19.39
CA GLU A 1073 26.70 9.14 19.99
C GLU A 1073 26.83 8.54 21.40
N TYR A 1074 25.80 8.66 22.25
CA TYR A 1074 25.73 8.00 23.55
C TYR A 1074 25.75 6.47 23.44
N GLN A 1075 24.99 5.86 22.52
CA GLN A 1075 25.00 4.41 22.31
C GLN A 1075 26.38 3.89 21.87
N ASN A 1076 27.04 4.59 20.95
CA ASN A 1076 28.40 4.28 20.53
C ASN A 1076 29.40 4.44 21.68
N HIS A 1077 29.23 5.46 22.53
CA HIS A 1077 30.07 5.66 23.71
C HIS A 1077 29.88 4.55 24.75
N VAL A 1078 28.64 4.12 25.00
CA VAL A 1078 28.31 2.98 25.89
C VAL A 1078 28.87 1.67 25.34
N ALA A 1079 28.69 1.37 24.04
CA ALA A 1079 29.25 0.17 23.42
C ALA A 1079 30.79 0.14 23.46
N THR A 1080 31.45 1.30 23.34
CA THR A 1080 32.90 1.43 23.49
C THR A 1080 33.34 1.23 24.94
N MET A 1081 32.60 1.76 25.91
CA MET A 1081 32.82 1.56 27.34
C MET A 1081 32.64 0.09 27.75
N GLN A 1082 31.62 -0.59 27.22
CA GLN A 1082 31.36 -2.02 27.45
C GLN A 1082 32.54 -2.88 26.97
N ARG A 1083 33.06 -2.67 25.75
CA ARG A 1083 34.26 -3.38 25.27
C ARG A 1083 35.48 -3.17 26.16
N MET A 1084 35.74 -1.93 26.61
CA MET A 1084 36.83 -1.66 27.55
C MET A 1084 36.63 -2.32 28.93
N MET A 1085 35.38 -2.56 29.33
CA MET A 1085 35.04 -3.35 30.52
C MET A 1085 35.26 -4.86 30.30
N GLU A 1086 34.84 -5.41 29.17
CA GLU A 1086 35.06 -6.81 28.79
C GLU A 1086 36.56 -7.15 28.68
N GLU A 1087 37.34 -6.30 27.99
CA GLU A 1087 38.80 -6.45 27.91
C GLU A 1087 39.46 -6.40 29.29
N ARG A 1088 39.02 -5.49 30.18
CA ARG A 1088 39.48 -5.47 31.58
C ARG A 1088 39.07 -6.71 32.37
N SER A 1089 37.88 -7.26 32.12
CA SER A 1089 37.42 -8.50 32.77
C SER A 1089 38.28 -9.69 32.35
N LEU A 1090 38.55 -9.84 31.05
CA LEU A 1090 39.42 -10.89 30.51
C LEU A 1090 40.85 -10.80 31.06
N VAL A 1091 41.40 -9.58 31.18
CA VAL A 1091 42.70 -9.35 31.81
C VAL A 1091 42.68 -9.68 33.31
N ALA A 1092 41.58 -9.37 34.02
CA ALA A 1092 41.42 -9.71 35.43
C ALA A 1092 41.31 -11.24 35.64
N GLU A 1093 40.52 -11.94 34.83
CA GLU A 1093 40.39 -13.40 34.85
C GLU A 1093 41.72 -14.11 34.54
N GLY A 1094 42.46 -13.64 33.53
CA GLY A 1094 43.79 -14.15 33.22
C GLY A 1094 44.75 -14.00 34.40
N LYS A 1095 44.68 -12.86 35.11
CA LYS A 1095 45.49 -12.60 36.31
C LYS A 1095 45.07 -13.45 37.51
N ILE A 1096 43.76 -13.67 37.70
CA ILE A 1096 43.22 -14.59 38.71
C ILE A 1096 43.70 -16.02 38.44
N ARG A 1097 43.63 -16.49 37.19
CA ARG A 1097 44.10 -17.83 36.79
C ARG A 1097 45.60 -18.02 37.03
N SER A 1098 46.40 -16.99 36.75
CA SER A 1098 47.84 -16.97 37.08
C SER A 1098 48.09 -17.11 38.59
N LEU A 1099 47.39 -16.31 39.41
CA LEU A 1099 47.49 -16.35 40.87
C LEU A 1099 46.96 -17.66 41.50
N GLN A 1100 46.02 -18.33 40.83
CA GLN A 1100 45.55 -19.67 41.19
C GLN A 1100 46.63 -20.73 40.92
N THR A 1101 47.21 -20.76 39.72
CA THR A 1101 48.31 -21.69 39.40
C THR A 1101 49.55 -21.48 40.28
N GLU A 1102 49.85 -20.23 40.65
CA GLU A 1102 50.92 -19.88 41.58
C GLU A 1102 50.60 -20.35 43.02
N ASN A 1103 49.34 -20.21 43.46
CA ASN A 1103 48.87 -20.80 44.72
C ASN A 1103 48.95 -22.33 44.75
N GLU A 1104 48.65 -23.00 43.63
CA GLU A 1104 48.73 -24.46 43.53
C GLU A 1104 50.18 -24.95 43.53
N ALA A 1105 51.08 -24.25 42.85
CA ALA A 1105 52.52 -24.49 42.94
C ALA A 1105 53.04 -24.30 44.38
N LEU A 1106 52.65 -23.21 45.06
CA LEU A 1106 53.00 -22.96 46.47
C LEU A 1106 52.42 -24.03 47.41
N ARG A 1107 51.19 -24.50 47.18
CA ARG A 1107 50.59 -25.62 47.94
C ARG A 1107 51.32 -26.93 47.71
N LEU A 1108 51.76 -27.21 46.49
CA LEU A 1108 52.58 -28.39 46.18
C LEU A 1108 53.94 -28.31 46.89
N HIS A 1109 54.58 -27.13 46.85
CA HIS A 1109 55.85 -26.88 47.52
C HIS A 1109 55.74 -26.98 49.06
N LEU A 1110 54.63 -26.49 49.63
CA LEU A 1110 54.30 -26.64 51.05
C LEU A 1110 54.05 -28.12 51.41
N LYS A 1111 53.39 -28.89 50.54
CA LYS A 1111 53.17 -30.33 50.74
C LYS A 1111 54.49 -31.11 50.74
N LEU A 1112 55.38 -30.82 49.80
CA LEU A 1112 56.73 -31.41 49.74
C LEU A 1112 57.56 -31.04 50.99
N ALA A 1113 57.48 -29.80 51.46
CA ALA A 1113 58.10 -29.38 52.71
C ALA A 1113 57.51 -30.14 53.92
N LEU A 1114 56.19 -30.31 54.00
CA LEU A 1114 55.51 -31.09 55.04
C LEU A 1114 55.82 -32.60 54.97
N GLU A 1115 56.15 -33.14 53.80
CA GLU A 1115 56.66 -34.51 53.65
C GLU A 1115 58.12 -34.62 54.10
N SER A 1116 58.96 -33.61 53.83
CA SER A 1116 60.33 -33.55 54.40
C SER A 1116 60.33 -33.49 55.94
N LEU A 1117 59.36 -32.78 56.53
CA LEU A 1117 59.17 -32.67 57.99
C LEU A 1117 58.66 -33.95 58.66
N LYS A 1118 58.29 -35.00 57.91
CA LYS A 1118 57.82 -36.28 58.46
C LYS A 1118 58.92 -37.32 58.72
N ASN A 1119 60.14 -37.11 58.20
CA ASN A 1119 61.29 -37.98 58.46
C ASN A 1119 62.35 -37.23 59.31
N PRO A 1120 62.42 -37.47 60.63
CA PRO A 1120 63.24 -36.66 61.53
C PRO A 1120 64.70 -37.11 61.61
N ILE A 1121 65.64 -36.17 61.44
CA ILE A 1121 67.04 -36.30 61.88
C ILE A 1121 67.49 -35.01 62.59
N PRO A 1122 67.79 -35.05 63.91
CA PRO A 1122 68.37 -33.93 64.68
C PRO A 1122 69.93 -33.92 64.60
N ALA A 1123 70.68 -32.85 64.88
CA ALA A 1123 70.41 -31.41 65.13
C ALA A 1123 71.77 -30.64 65.17
N VAL A 1124 71.79 -29.43 65.80
CA VAL A 1124 72.94 -28.55 66.19
C VAL A 1124 73.28 -27.42 65.18
N THR A 1125 72.87 -26.14 65.40
CA THR A 1125 73.54 -24.98 66.11
C THR A 1125 74.86 -24.53 65.41
N ILE A 1126 75.23 -23.23 65.20
CA ILE A 1126 75.29 -22.06 66.11
C ILE A 1126 75.22 -20.67 65.38
N LYS A 1127 74.40 -19.75 65.95
CA LYS A 1127 74.37 -18.24 66.01
C LYS A 1127 74.74 -17.27 64.84
N PRO A 1128 74.26 -15.98 64.90
CA PRO A 1128 74.45 -14.89 63.91
C PRO A 1128 75.12 -13.65 64.58
N PRO A 1129 74.78 -12.35 64.31
CA PRO A 1129 74.42 -11.62 63.07
C PRO A 1129 75.34 -10.37 62.85
N GLU A 1130 75.20 -9.68 61.70
CA GLU A 1130 75.52 -8.24 61.45
C GLU A 1130 75.13 -7.95 59.97
N ALA A 1131 74.97 -6.74 59.41
CA ALA A 1131 74.67 -5.34 59.81
C ALA A 1131 75.17 -4.46 58.62
N GLU A 1132 74.87 -3.15 58.61
CA GLU A 1132 75.40 -2.13 57.65
C GLU A 1132 74.88 -2.27 56.17
N GLU A 1133 74.39 -1.24 55.47
CA GLU A 1133 74.92 0.10 55.05
C GLU A 1133 75.82 0.01 53.77
N VAL A 1134 75.89 0.95 52.81
CA VAL A 1134 75.13 2.19 52.43
C VAL A 1134 75.52 2.61 50.97
N GLU A 1135 74.80 3.57 50.36
CA GLU A 1135 75.17 4.44 49.20
C GLU A 1135 75.57 3.88 47.78
N ASP A 1136 74.70 4.20 46.80
CA ASP A 1136 74.89 5.17 45.69
C ASP A 1136 75.84 5.02 44.45
N GLU A 1137 75.51 5.86 43.45
CA GLU A 1137 76.24 6.33 42.25
C GLU A 1137 76.88 5.34 41.22
N ALA A 1138 76.04 4.98 40.25
CA ALA A 1138 76.28 5.07 38.79
C ALA A 1138 77.71 5.33 38.23
N GLN A 1139 78.20 4.38 37.40
CA GLN A 1139 79.19 4.67 36.35
C GLN A 1139 78.80 4.13 34.96
N ARG A 1140 79.47 4.65 33.92
CA ARG A 1140 79.00 4.62 32.53
C ARG A 1140 79.62 3.54 31.64
N ALA A 1141 78.73 2.74 31.06
CA ALA A 1141 78.72 2.34 29.64
C ALA A 1141 79.82 1.41 29.07
N ARG A 1142 79.49 0.88 27.87
CA ARG A 1142 80.28 0.03 26.96
C ARG A 1142 80.47 -1.43 27.41
N SER A 1143 80.54 -2.41 26.50
CA SER A 1143 79.99 -2.51 25.13
C SER A 1143 80.18 -3.94 24.61
N ALA A 1144 79.13 -4.58 24.10
CA ALA A 1144 79.23 -5.76 23.25
C ALA A 1144 77.98 -5.88 22.37
N GLY A 1145 78.14 -6.36 21.15
CA GLY A 1145 77.07 -6.75 20.25
C GLY A 1145 77.64 -7.53 19.07
N LEU A 1146 76.76 -8.18 18.29
CA LEU A 1146 77.00 -8.72 16.95
C LEU A 1146 78.03 -9.90 16.90
N GLU A 1147 77.92 -10.93 16.05
CA GLU A 1147 76.96 -11.29 14.99
C GLU A 1147 77.08 -12.80 14.65
N GLY A 1148 76.21 -13.34 13.77
CA GLY A 1148 76.21 -14.75 13.31
C GLY A 1148 74.96 -15.54 13.77
N LYS A 1149 74.19 -16.30 12.96
CA LYS A 1149 74.39 -17.08 11.70
C LYS A 1149 75.37 -18.27 11.85
N GLU A 1150 75.10 -19.47 11.33
CA GLU A 1150 74.08 -19.90 10.34
C GLU A 1150 73.71 -21.41 10.45
N GLU A 1151 72.48 -21.76 10.05
CA GLU A 1151 71.97 -23.04 9.47
C GLU A 1151 72.21 -24.47 10.06
N ASN A 1152 71.15 -25.30 9.88
CA ASN A 1152 71.06 -26.79 9.85
C ASN A 1152 71.38 -27.59 11.14
N GLY A 1153 70.76 -28.75 11.42
CA GLY A 1153 69.62 -29.42 10.75
C GLY A 1153 69.64 -30.95 10.95
N GLU A 1154 68.48 -31.56 11.28
CA GLU A 1154 68.19 -33.03 11.31
C GLU A 1154 69.02 -33.87 12.33
N ASP A 1155 68.60 -35.04 12.87
CA ASP A 1155 67.40 -35.91 12.75
C ASP A 1155 67.07 -36.49 14.18
N ALA A 1156 66.27 -37.51 14.54
CA ALA A 1156 65.53 -38.59 13.86
C ALA A 1156 64.42 -39.21 14.78
N GLU A 1157 63.66 -40.19 14.22
CA GLU A 1157 62.91 -41.29 14.89
C GLU A 1157 61.63 -40.98 15.74
N SER A 1158 60.54 -41.78 15.69
CA SER A 1158 60.19 -42.94 14.83
C SER A 1158 58.69 -43.35 14.88
N LEU A 1159 58.19 -43.98 13.78
CA LEU A 1159 57.18 -45.08 13.68
C LEU A 1159 55.72 -44.87 14.21
N TYR A 1160 54.62 -45.33 13.57
CA TYR A 1160 54.30 -46.10 12.34
C TYR A 1160 53.12 -45.39 11.59
N ASP A 1161 52.99 -45.34 10.25
CA ASP A 1161 52.59 -46.40 9.26
C ASP A 1161 51.14 -46.91 9.48
N ASP A 1162 50.18 -47.06 8.53
CA ASP A 1162 50.09 -47.19 7.04
C ASP A 1162 48.56 -46.99 6.64
N SER A 1163 47.99 -46.61 5.46
CA SER A 1163 48.40 -46.37 4.04
C SER A 1163 47.51 -45.32 3.29
N ASP A 1164 48.02 -44.67 2.23
CA ASP A 1164 47.55 -44.47 0.81
C ASP A 1164 46.07 -44.71 0.35
N ASP A 1165 45.48 -44.09 -0.70
CA ASP A 1165 45.93 -43.06 -1.69
C ASP A 1165 44.79 -42.33 -2.48
N THR A 1166 45.10 -41.17 -3.12
CA THR A 1166 44.46 -40.50 -4.32
C THR A 1166 42.92 -40.26 -4.43
N ALA A 1167 42.34 -39.36 -5.27
CA ALA A 1167 42.80 -38.25 -6.16
C ALA A 1167 41.60 -37.35 -6.61
N TYR A 1168 41.82 -36.02 -6.75
CA TYR A 1168 41.03 -34.98 -7.47
C TYR A 1168 39.49 -34.87 -7.18
N ASP A 1169 38.80 -33.74 -7.34
CA ASP A 1169 39.00 -32.50 -8.12
C ASP A 1169 38.61 -31.26 -7.28
N SER A 1170 39.16 -30.08 -7.58
CA SER A 1170 39.16 -28.87 -6.73
C SER A 1170 38.59 -27.59 -7.36
N ASP A 1171 38.35 -27.58 -8.67
CA ASP A 1171 38.59 -26.38 -9.48
C ASP A 1171 37.34 -25.48 -9.68
N VAL A 1172 36.63 -25.14 -8.59
CA VAL A 1172 35.42 -24.28 -8.64
C VAL A 1172 35.35 -23.21 -7.52
N MET A 1173 36.16 -23.32 -6.45
CA MET A 1173 36.05 -22.44 -5.28
C MET A 1173 37.27 -21.55 -5.00
N GLU A 1174 38.43 -21.78 -5.63
CA GLU A 1174 39.54 -20.81 -5.58
C GLU A 1174 39.33 -19.66 -6.57
N ASP A 1175 38.80 -19.92 -7.78
CA ASP A 1175 38.51 -18.92 -8.81
C ASP A 1175 37.72 -17.72 -8.27
N ASN A 1176 36.56 -17.94 -7.64
CA ASN A 1176 35.74 -16.84 -7.10
C ASN A 1176 36.45 -15.99 -6.01
N ALA A 1177 37.46 -16.54 -5.33
CA ALA A 1177 38.26 -15.82 -4.35
C ALA A 1177 39.47 -15.10 -5.01
N SER A 1178 40.05 -15.71 -6.05
CA SER A 1178 41.07 -15.11 -6.90
C SER A 1178 40.51 -13.93 -7.68
N ASP A 1179 39.38 -14.13 -8.39
CA ASP A 1179 38.66 -13.12 -9.17
C ASP A 1179 38.29 -11.90 -8.33
N MET A 1180 37.81 -12.07 -7.09
CA MET A 1180 37.55 -10.93 -6.21
C MET A 1180 38.83 -10.21 -5.78
N GLN A 1181 39.94 -10.93 -5.54
CA GLN A 1181 41.22 -10.28 -5.23
C GLN A 1181 41.82 -9.58 -6.46
N GLU A 1182 41.67 -10.15 -7.65
CA GLU A 1182 42.16 -9.57 -8.90
C GLU A 1182 41.31 -8.39 -9.36
N TYR A 1183 39.98 -8.48 -9.24
CA TYR A 1183 39.07 -7.34 -9.42
C TYR A 1183 39.39 -6.20 -8.43
N MET A 1184 39.64 -6.51 -7.15
CA MET A 1184 39.98 -5.48 -6.16
C MET A 1184 41.40 -4.92 -6.33
N ARG A 1185 42.36 -5.69 -6.88
CA ARG A 1185 43.66 -5.18 -7.36
C ARG A 1185 43.50 -4.29 -8.60
N SER A 1186 42.66 -4.69 -9.55
CA SER A 1186 42.33 -3.93 -10.75
C SER A 1186 41.72 -2.58 -10.39
N LEU A 1187 40.72 -2.56 -9.50
CA LEU A 1187 40.10 -1.32 -9.01
C LEU A 1187 41.10 -0.37 -8.33
N LEU A 1188 42.06 -0.92 -7.58
CA LEU A 1188 43.16 -0.13 -6.98
C LEU A 1188 44.17 0.37 -8.02
N SER A 1189 44.41 -0.40 -9.09
CA SER A 1189 45.22 0.01 -10.24
C SER A 1189 44.54 1.14 -11.02
N ASP A 1190 43.24 1.02 -11.30
CA ASP A 1190 42.43 2.03 -11.98
C ASP A 1190 42.32 3.32 -11.18
N LEU A 1191 42.11 3.24 -9.86
CA LEU A 1191 42.19 4.41 -8.96
C LEU A 1191 43.60 5.02 -8.96
N GLY A 1192 44.66 4.21 -9.07
CA GLY A 1192 46.04 4.67 -9.25
C GLY A 1192 46.28 5.38 -10.59
N MET A 1193 45.70 4.86 -11.69
CA MET A 1193 45.74 5.48 -13.01
C MET A 1193 44.90 6.76 -13.07
N PHE A 1194 43.75 6.80 -12.40
CA PHE A 1194 42.91 7.99 -12.27
C PHE A 1194 43.61 9.08 -11.45
N ARG A 1195 44.29 8.71 -10.36
CA ARG A 1195 45.18 9.62 -9.60
C ARG A 1195 46.29 10.19 -10.49
N ARG A 1196 46.94 9.36 -11.32
CA ARG A 1196 47.93 9.86 -12.30
C ARG A 1196 47.28 10.81 -13.28
N LYS A 1197 46.19 10.43 -13.95
CA LYS A 1197 45.47 11.30 -14.91
C LYS A 1197 45.07 12.66 -14.32
N ILE A 1198 44.62 12.72 -13.07
CA ILE A 1198 44.33 14.00 -12.39
C ILE A 1198 45.62 14.78 -12.09
N GLY A 1199 46.74 14.11 -11.82
CA GLY A 1199 48.06 14.74 -11.76
C GLY A 1199 48.52 15.27 -13.13
N ASP A 1200 48.44 14.44 -14.17
CA ASP A 1200 48.83 14.75 -15.55
C ASP A 1200 48.01 15.92 -16.11
N ASP A 1201 46.68 15.92 -15.91
CA ASP A 1201 45.83 17.06 -16.28
C ASP A 1201 46.07 18.27 -15.35
N LYS A 1202 46.41 18.10 -14.06
CA LYS A 1202 46.82 19.23 -13.22
C LYS A 1202 48.11 19.88 -13.70
N GLU A 1203 49.09 19.12 -14.18
CA GLU A 1203 50.30 19.69 -14.80
C GLU A 1203 49.93 20.36 -16.14
N ARG A 1204 49.20 19.67 -17.01
CA ARG A 1204 48.78 20.14 -18.35
C ARG A 1204 47.94 21.41 -18.35
N TRP A 1205 47.19 21.69 -17.29
CA TRP A 1205 46.38 22.90 -17.13
C TRP A 1205 47.05 23.98 -16.24
N VAL A 1206 48.20 23.69 -15.61
CA VAL A 1206 48.87 24.60 -14.64
C VAL A 1206 50.39 24.81 -14.91
N GLY A 1207 50.93 24.35 -16.04
CA GLY A 1207 52.25 24.73 -16.54
C GLY A 1207 52.44 24.42 -18.04
N GLU A 1208 53.17 25.19 -18.86
CA GLU A 1208 53.88 26.47 -18.63
C GLU A 1208 53.47 27.51 -19.69
N ALA A 1209 53.68 28.79 -19.42
CA ALA A 1209 53.53 29.84 -20.43
C ALA A 1209 54.82 29.96 -21.29
N PRO A 1210 54.73 30.04 -22.63
CA PRO A 1210 55.91 30.12 -23.49
C PRO A 1210 56.66 31.45 -23.30
N SER A 1211 57.94 31.39 -22.97
CA SER A 1211 58.79 32.58 -22.87
C SER A 1211 59.23 33.05 -24.26
N ALA A 1212 58.70 34.21 -24.69
CA ALA A 1212 58.94 34.77 -26.02
C ALA A 1212 59.43 36.24 -25.98
N GLY A 1213 60.37 36.54 -25.08
CA GLY A 1213 61.33 37.62 -25.32
C GLY A 1213 62.31 37.18 -26.41
N SER A 1214 62.36 37.90 -27.54
CA SER A 1214 63.03 37.44 -28.77
C SER A 1214 64.56 37.48 -28.72
N LYS A 1215 65.21 36.53 -29.43
CA LYS A 1215 66.39 36.83 -30.25
C LYS A 1215 66.65 35.81 -31.38
N MET A 1216 66.65 36.33 -32.61
CA MET A 1216 67.20 35.79 -33.86
C MET A 1216 66.47 34.64 -34.58
N ASN A 1217 66.30 34.88 -35.89
CA ASN A 1217 66.23 34.03 -37.09
C ASN A 1217 66.33 32.49 -36.90
N PHE A 1218 65.58 31.68 -37.65
CA PHE A 1218 65.20 31.85 -39.07
C PHE A 1218 63.77 31.40 -39.37
#